data_AF-A0A7Y5XS38-F1
#
_entry.id   AF-A0A7Y5XS38-F1
#
_cell.length_a   1.000
_cell.length_b   1.000
_cell.length_c   1.000
_cell.angle_alpha   90.00
_cell.angle_beta   90.00
_cell.angle_gamma   90.00
#
_symmetry.space_group_name_H-M   'P 1'
#
loop_
_entity.id
_entity.type
_entity.pdbx_description
1 polymer ?
#
loop_
_entity_poly.entity_id
_entity_poly.type
_entity_poly.pdbx_seq_one_letter_code
_entity_poly.pdbx_strand_id
1 'polypeptide(L)'
;MARTTLKPAFVGHQPYLRELPKDVRPGEIDAIVVPTINDGKDLIPMAQCAAKAKSLFVPLASGDATPESVRENLAHIEGLKLEIIDVSGFEHSDLKLATDNHPFGQIRSVGDLPLKRNLAVNLGRMLGWRAMFLVDDDMSGATPEWLGLAAGHIRAGMLAVGFAGAGFPDHSSVEHAAELTYREPLRSTPHRSLSERARRNLAVSGNSLMLDPSRFDEPFVSFYNEDWLAVLPALLRYQVGILGRMVQSRYEPFDGRRAFTQEPGEVFTEGVFELARRGRGLGDADMAFWEVQQRHRLLRLRQLTRNLQELTFDPAAVADKEFLEAALRNSDPSAGETQELKDELASVERYLLAREQSPAGIELREKVMATIELAHSAHVDIVNPPNLSSGVRAWRDDHKKIAETRDALPSVASLGEAASYYGLRSVGSSIPQSRRLAKRGTLRSARNAVVHGTKASKNNEFSLDLPDGHRLYGLRHGDPLKCSAAVLLIHGLGGAPELSPMREWVARLRRTRSDLLVVAPNLYHEEKELARSSRNCSLTTSVKDLEFLLANTPGMAELPLIVLGHGMGGLLATALTPAQVGGLVLVNPNHPNDGLFNQESIHLSMLGGQQIRMRVGVGGIDVPKEMGEEYQNWPVHTHLRTIVYNDAPVRVVADSTGSRFARDYCDHAPGSELTTVNARSITEPSVTKAVMEAVRVAVAGAVSSSTTMTNSGSSPILGENPAAHNSALRTWTPSPPVRARPR
;
A
#
# COMPACT_ATOMS: atom_id res chain seq x y z
N MET A 1 30.23 18.59 -35.62
CA MET A 1 30.17 17.37 -34.79
C MET A 1 29.05 16.50 -35.31
N ALA A 2 29.29 15.23 -35.63
CA ALA A 2 28.21 14.33 -36.04
C ALA A 2 27.28 14.07 -34.85
N ARG A 3 25.96 14.20 -35.04
CA ARG A 3 24.98 13.64 -34.11
C ARG A 3 25.03 12.12 -34.24
N THR A 4 25.93 11.46 -33.52
CA THR A 4 25.76 10.04 -33.19
C THR A 4 24.49 9.94 -32.35
N THR A 5 23.38 9.66 -33.02
CA THR A 5 22.18 9.15 -32.37
C THR A 5 22.58 7.85 -31.71
N LEU A 6 22.85 7.93 -30.40
CA LEU A 6 22.84 6.76 -29.54
C LEU A 6 21.46 6.14 -29.71
N LYS A 7 21.35 5.11 -30.57
CA LYS A 7 20.25 4.15 -30.42
C LYS A 7 20.36 3.70 -28.96
N PRO A 8 19.31 3.88 -28.13
CA PRO A 8 19.32 3.30 -26.80
C PRO A 8 19.40 1.79 -27.03
N ALA A 9 20.58 1.23 -26.85
CA ALA A 9 20.75 -0.21 -26.79
C ALA A 9 20.13 -0.61 -25.46
N PHE A 10 18.82 -0.85 -25.47
CA PHE A 10 18.08 -1.36 -24.34
C PHE A 10 18.80 -2.64 -23.89
N VAL A 11 19.36 -2.61 -22.68
CA VAL A 11 20.11 -3.75 -22.11
C VAL A 11 19.10 -4.73 -21.55
N GLY A 12 18.25 -5.22 -22.44
CA GLY A 12 17.18 -6.14 -22.10
C GLY A 12 17.65 -7.57 -22.08
N HIS A 13 16.83 -8.38 -21.43
CA HIS A 13 16.96 -9.83 -21.24
C HIS A 13 16.78 -10.64 -22.54
N GLN A 14 16.25 -10.05 -23.62
CA GLN A 14 15.87 -10.78 -24.84
C GLN A 14 16.99 -11.65 -25.45
N PRO A 15 18.30 -11.26 -25.44
CA PRO A 15 19.39 -12.10 -25.94
C PRO A 15 19.60 -13.42 -25.16
N TYR A 16 19.05 -13.54 -23.95
CA TYR A 16 19.12 -14.74 -23.11
C TYR A 16 17.86 -15.61 -23.23
N LEU A 17 16.83 -15.13 -23.92
CA LEU A 17 15.54 -15.80 -24.04
C LEU A 17 15.45 -16.61 -25.33
N ARG A 18 14.81 -17.78 -25.22
CA ARG A 18 14.49 -18.66 -26.33
C ARG A 18 13.02 -19.02 -26.31
N GLU A 19 12.37 -18.98 -27.47
CA GLU A 19 11.09 -19.66 -27.68
C GLU A 19 11.32 -21.16 -27.46
N LEU A 20 10.51 -21.79 -26.62
CA LEU A 20 10.58 -23.22 -26.36
C LEU A 20 9.77 -24.00 -27.42
N PRO A 21 10.26 -25.18 -27.85
CA PRO A 21 9.56 -25.97 -28.84
C PRO A 21 8.29 -26.60 -28.25
N LYS A 22 7.30 -26.84 -29.11
CA LYS A 22 5.96 -27.32 -28.71
C LYS A 22 5.82 -28.86 -28.73
N ASP A 23 6.89 -29.57 -29.06
CA ASP A 23 6.96 -31.03 -29.17
C ASP A 23 7.28 -31.74 -27.84
N VAL A 24 7.45 -30.99 -26.76
CA VAL A 24 7.55 -31.55 -25.41
C VAL A 24 6.24 -32.24 -25.02
N ARG A 25 6.33 -33.35 -24.30
CA ARG A 25 5.16 -33.99 -23.69
C ARG A 25 4.58 -33.05 -22.62
N PRO A 26 3.28 -32.69 -22.64
CA PRO A 26 2.66 -31.93 -21.57
C PRO A 26 2.81 -32.64 -20.21
N GLY A 27 3.19 -31.87 -19.20
CA GLY A 27 3.32 -32.31 -17.81
C GLY A 27 2.11 -31.92 -16.97
N GLU A 28 1.98 -32.56 -15.81
CA GLU A 28 1.01 -32.16 -14.79
C GLU A 28 1.46 -30.86 -14.11
N ILE A 29 0.50 -29.99 -13.80
CA ILE A 29 0.68 -28.73 -13.07
C ILE A 29 0.23 -29.01 -11.64
N ASP A 30 1.11 -28.85 -10.66
CA ASP A 30 0.80 -29.22 -9.27
C ASP A 30 -0.07 -28.16 -8.60
N ALA A 31 0.27 -26.87 -8.83
CA ALA A 31 -0.51 -25.73 -8.38
C ALA A 31 -0.36 -24.51 -9.31
N ILE A 32 -1.40 -23.68 -9.34
CA ILE A 32 -1.38 -22.31 -9.84
C ILE A 32 -1.54 -21.41 -8.62
N VAL A 33 -0.51 -20.62 -8.31
CA VAL A 33 -0.42 -19.76 -7.12
C VAL A 33 -0.50 -18.31 -7.55
N VAL A 34 -1.40 -17.54 -6.94
CA VAL A 34 -1.70 -16.16 -7.33
C VAL A 34 -1.55 -15.21 -6.15
N PRO A 35 -0.47 -14.41 -6.09
CA PRO A 35 -0.42 -13.24 -5.23
C PRO A 35 -1.55 -12.28 -5.60
N THR A 36 -2.36 -11.85 -4.62
CA THR A 36 -3.47 -10.93 -4.90
C THR A 36 -3.69 -9.95 -3.76
N ILE A 37 -4.07 -8.72 -4.12
CA ILE A 37 -4.46 -7.65 -3.17
C ILE A 37 -5.90 -7.16 -3.40
N ASN A 38 -6.52 -7.57 -4.51
CA ASN A 38 -7.84 -7.14 -4.97
C ASN A 38 -8.94 -8.13 -4.51
N ASP A 39 -10.21 -7.73 -4.55
CA ASP A 39 -11.33 -8.51 -3.98
C ASP A 39 -11.60 -9.90 -4.61
N GLY A 40 -10.79 -10.32 -5.57
CA GLY A 40 -10.79 -11.65 -6.17
C GLY A 40 -11.55 -11.77 -7.48
N LYS A 41 -12.06 -10.67 -8.05
CA LYS A 41 -12.67 -10.68 -9.40
C LYS A 41 -11.67 -11.02 -10.49
N ASP A 42 -10.49 -10.42 -10.45
CA ASP A 42 -9.48 -10.56 -11.51
C ASP A 42 -8.84 -11.97 -11.52
N LEU A 43 -9.03 -12.73 -10.44
CA LEU A 43 -8.68 -14.15 -10.34
C LEU A 43 -9.55 -15.07 -11.22
N ILE A 44 -10.73 -14.63 -11.68
CA ILE A 44 -11.71 -15.49 -12.37
C ILE A 44 -11.13 -16.19 -13.62
N PRO A 45 -10.42 -15.51 -14.55
CA PRO A 45 -9.83 -16.16 -15.73
C PRO A 45 -8.81 -17.24 -15.36
N MET A 46 -7.96 -16.97 -14.35
CA MET A 46 -6.94 -17.93 -13.93
C MET A 46 -7.53 -19.12 -13.18
N ALA A 47 -8.52 -18.90 -12.32
CA ALA A 47 -9.27 -19.97 -11.66
C ALA A 47 -10.02 -20.86 -12.67
N GLN A 48 -10.61 -20.29 -13.73
CA GLN A 48 -11.19 -21.06 -14.82
C GLN A 48 -10.13 -21.90 -15.56
N CYS A 49 -8.91 -21.38 -15.75
CA CYS A 49 -7.79 -22.15 -16.30
C CYS A 49 -7.39 -23.31 -15.36
N ALA A 50 -7.26 -23.05 -14.05
CA ALA A 50 -6.93 -24.04 -13.04
C ALA A 50 -7.93 -25.20 -12.99
N ALA A 51 -9.24 -24.90 -13.00
CA ALA A 51 -10.30 -25.91 -13.03
C ALA A 51 -10.21 -26.81 -14.28
N LYS A 52 -9.99 -26.23 -15.47
CA LYS A 52 -9.81 -26.98 -16.73
C LYS A 52 -8.53 -27.82 -16.73
N ALA A 53 -7.44 -27.28 -16.17
CA ALA A 53 -6.16 -27.98 -15.99
C ALA A 53 -6.19 -29.04 -14.87
N LYS A 54 -7.26 -29.07 -14.05
CA LYS A 54 -7.42 -29.91 -12.84
C LYS A 54 -6.34 -29.65 -11.77
N SER A 55 -5.64 -28.52 -11.86
CA SER A 55 -4.64 -28.05 -10.91
C SER A 55 -5.27 -27.60 -9.59
N LEU A 56 -4.48 -27.56 -8.52
CA LEU A 56 -4.82 -26.74 -7.36
C LEU A 56 -4.73 -25.25 -7.73
N PHE A 57 -5.60 -24.43 -7.19
CA PHE A 57 -5.56 -22.97 -7.30
C PHE A 57 -5.40 -22.35 -5.90
N VAL A 58 -4.35 -21.54 -5.72
CA VAL A 58 -3.92 -21.01 -4.42
C VAL A 58 -3.76 -19.49 -4.45
N PRO A 59 -4.81 -18.73 -4.13
CA PRO A 59 -4.68 -17.29 -3.88
C PRO A 59 -3.94 -17.03 -2.56
N LEU A 60 -2.89 -16.21 -2.64
CA LEU A 60 -2.18 -15.65 -1.49
C LEU A 60 -2.69 -14.23 -1.25
N ALA A 61 -3.64 -14.12 -0.32
CA ALA A 61 -4.61 -13.04 -0.28
C ALA A 61 -4.31 -12.05 0.86
N SER A 62 -4.28 -10.75 0.55
CA SER A 62 -4.21 -9.66 1.54
C SER A 62 -4.90 -8.39 1.00
N GLY A 63 -4.89 -7.29 1.77
CA GLY A 63 -5.55 -6.05 1.35
C GLY A 63 -7.06 -6.24 1.26
N ASP A 64 -7.64 -5.96 0.09
CA ASP A 64 -9.06 -6.20 -0.18
C ASP A 64 -9.34 -7.69 -0.50
N ALA A 65 -8.30 -8.47 -0.82
CA ALA A 65 -8.37 -9.91 -1.01
C ALA A 65 -8.52 -10.64 0.33
N THR A 66 -9.72 -10.60 0.90
CA THR A 66 -10.07 -11.46 2.05
C THR A 66 -10.43 -12.87 1.57
N PRO A 67 -10.19 -13.94 2.37
CA PRO A 67 -10.62 -15.30 2.02
C PRO A 67 -12.12 -15.41 1.71
N GLU A 68 -12.94 -14.56 2.32
CA GLU A 68 -14.38 -14.50 2.09
C GLU A 68 -14.70 -13.91 0.71
N SER A 69 -14.08 -12.77 0.35
CA SER A 69 -14.27 -12.11 -0.95
C SER A 69 -13.81 -12.99 -2.13
N VAL A 70 -12.61 -13.58 -2.02
CA VAL A 70 -12.05 -14.51 -3.01
C VAL A 70 -12.94 -15.74 -3.15
N ARG A 71 -13.42 -16.32 -2.04
CA ARG A 71 -14.34 -17.47 -2.07
C ARG A 71 -15.68 -17.12 -2.69
N GLU A 72 -16.23 -15.94 -2.43
CA GLU A 72 -17.50 -15.50 -3.02
C GLU A 72 -17.38 -15.29 -4.53
N ASN A 73 -16.35 -14.56 -4.97
CA ASN A 73 -16.11 -14.31 -6.39
C ASN A 73 -15.84 -15.61 -7.18
N LEU A 74 -15.16 -16.60 -6.59
CA LEU A 74 -14.82 -17.87 -7.26
C LEU A 74 -15.83 -19.00 -7.08
N ALA A 75 -16.85 -18.87 -6.21
CA ALA A 75 -17.82 -19.93 -5.89
C ALA A 75 -18.67 -20.44 -7.07
N HIS A 76 -18.64 -19.77 -8.21
CA HIS A 76 -19.38 -20.13 -9.41
C HIS A 76 -18.58 -21.02 -10.40
N ILE A 77 -17.29 -21.23 -10.16
CA ILE A 77 -16.39 -21.98 -11.07
C ILE A 77 -16.44 -23.47 -10.72
N GLU A 78 -17.07 -24.26 -11.60
CA GLU A 78 -17.22 -25.71 -11.41
C GLU A 78 -15.89 -26.47 -11.60
N GLY A 79 -15.63 -27.45 -10.75
CA GLY A 79 -14.41 -28.26 -10.79
C GLY A 79 -13.14 -27.59 -10.22
N LEU A 80 -13.24 -26.35 -9.72
CA LEU A 80 -12.12 -25.64 -9.09
C LEU A 80 -11.71 -26.30 -7.77
N LYS A 81 -10.44 -26.70 -7.66
CA LYS A 81 -9.78 -27.03 -6.39
C LYS A 81 -9.19 -25.74 -5.82
N LEU A 82 -9.77 -25.19 -4.77
CA LEU A 82 -9.40 -23.88 -4.21
C LEU A 82 -8.95 -24.00 -2.75
N GLU A 83 -7.77 -23.47 -2.46
CA GLU A 83 -7.26 -23.27 -1.10
C GLU A 83 -6.78 -21.81 -0.99
N ILE A 84 -7.34 -21.03 -0.06
CA ILE A 84 -6.97 -19.61 0.08
C ILE A 84 -6.10 -19.45 1.32
N ILE A 85 -4.95 -18.80 1.18
CA ILE A 85 -4.07 -18.46 2.31
C ILE A 85 -4.18 -16.96 2.56
N ASP A 86 -4.66 -16.59 3.75
CA ASP A 86 -4.66 -15.20 4.22
C ASP A 86 -3.25 -14.83 4.69
N VAL A 87 -2.65 -13.80 4.07
CA VAL A 87 -1.35 -13.24 4.43
C VAL A 87 -1.46 -11.79 4.92
N SER A 88 -2.67 -11.35 5.29
CA SER A 88 -2.94 -9.99 5.79
C SER A 88 -2.16 -9.68 7.06
N GLY A 89 -1.19 -8.75 6.97
CA GLY A 89 -0.32 -8.39 8.09
C GLY A 89 0.65 -9.48 8.52
N PHE A 90 0.92 -10.45 7.64
CA PHE A 90 1.88 -11.52 7.87
C PHE A 90 3.33 -11.01 7.84
N GLU A 91 4.11 -11.38 8.86
CA GLU A 91 5.57 -11.26 8.88
C GLU A 91 6.15 -12.58 9.41
N HIS A 92 7.23 -13.07 8.79
CA HIS A 92 7.96 -14.24 9.27
C HIS A 92 9.46 -14.03 9.17
N SER A 93 10.22 -14.51 10.17
CA SER A 93 11.68 -14.36 10.20
C SER A 93 12.34 -14.87 8.93
N ASP A 94 11.90 -16.02 8.44
CA ASP A 94 12.56 -16.76 7.36
C ASP A 94 12.29 -16.15 5.99
N LEU A 95 11.18 -15.39 5.87
CA LEU A 95 10.81 -14.67 4.65
C LEU A 95 11.25 -13.19 4.68
N LYS A 96 11.75 -12.69 5.83
CA LYS A 96 12.23 -11.32 5.99
C LYS A 96 13.62 -11.14 5.39
N LEU A 97 13.68 -10.55 4.21
CA LEU A 97 14.90 -10.34 3.44
C LEU A 97 15.71 -9.14 3.96
N ALA A 98 17.01 -9.13 3.72
CA ALA A 98 17.88 -7.97 3.86
C ALA A 98 17.40 -6.81 2.98
N THR A 99 16.89 -7.10 1.77
CA THR A 99 16.27 -6.10 0.90
C THR A 99 15.05 -5.41 1.51
N ASP A 100 14.31 -6.01 2.45
CA ASP A 100 13.17 -5.37 3.12
C ASP A 100 13.58 -4.14 3.93
N ASN A 101 14.82 -4.16 4.44
CA ASN A 101 15.38 -3.11 5.29
C ASN A 101 16.27 -2.14 4.48
N HIS A 102 16.49 -2.42 3.19
CA HIS A 102 17.22 -1.56 2.28
C HIS A 102 16.34 -0.38 1.82
N PRO A 103 16.89 0.83 1.57
CA PRO A 103 16.12 1.98 1.10
C PRO A 103 15.18 1.68 -0.08
N PHE A 104 15.57 0.82 -1.03
CA PHE A 104 14.70 0.49 -2.16
C PHE A 104 13.46 -0.32 -1.74
N GLY A 105 13.62 -1.29 -0.83
CA GLY A 105 12.50 -2.07 -0.29
C GLY A 105 11.59 -1.27 0.65
N GLN A 106 12.15 -0.31 1.37
CA GLN A 106 11.39 0.58 2.26
C GLN A 106 10.43 1.53 1.52
N ILE A 107 10.65 1.79 0.23
CA ILE A 107 9.70 2.55 -0.62
C ILE A 107 8.42 1.74 -0.89
N ARG A 108 8.46 0.40 -0.73
CA ARG A 108 7.35 -0.53 -0.94
C ARG A 108 6.66 -0.37 -2.30
N SER A 109 7.46 -0.29 -3.36
CA SER A 109 6.99 -0.24 -4.76
C SER A 109 6.07 -1.41 -5.13
N VAL A 110 6.37 -2.60 -4.61
CA VAL A 110 5.73 -3.88 -4.91
C VAL A 110 4.88 -4.43 -3.74
N GLY A 111 4.62 -3.62 -2.71
CA GLY A 111 3.78 -4.01 -1.58
C GLY A 111 4.29 -5.25 -0.84
N ASP A 112 3.47 -6.31 -0.82
CA ASP A 112 3.79 -7.63 -0.26
C ASP A 112 3.98 -8.73 -1.33
N LEU A 113 4.09 -8.35 -2.61
CA LEU A 113 4.28 -9.29 -3.72
C LEU A 113 5.54 -10.17 -3.55
N PRO A 114 6.73 -9.64 -3.18
CA PRO A 114 7.91 -10.48 -2.95
C PRO A 114 7.73 -11.46 -1.78
N LEU A 115 7.05 -11.04 -0.71
CA LEU A 115 6.72 -11.91 0.44
C LEU A 115 5.85 -13.08 -0.01
N LYS A 116 4.81 -12.81 -0.80
CA LYS A 116 3.91 -13.83 -1.38
C LYS A 116 4.65 -14.77 -2.35
N ARG A 117 5.50 -14.24 -3.23
CA ARG A 117 6.28 -15.04 -4.20
C ARG A 117 7.30 -15.96 -3.50
N ASN A 118 8.03 -15.48 -2.50
CA ASN A 118 8.92 -16.33 -1.67
C ASN A 118 8.14 -17.37 -0.84
N LEU A 119 6.99 -16.98 -0.26
CA LEU A 119 6.10 -17.91 0.45
C LEU A 119 5.62 -19.03 -0.48
N ALA A 120 5.18 -18.69 -1.70
CA ALA A 120 4.74 -19.66 -2.71
C ALA A 120 5.82 -20.73 -3.00
N VAL A 121 7.07 -20.31 -3.22
CA VAL A 121 8.19 -21.23 -3.46
C VAL A 121 8.42 -22.14 -2.25
N ASN A 122 8.39 -21.61 -1.02
CA ASN A 122 8.58 -22.43 0.17
C ASN A 122 7.42 -23.43 0.40
N LEU A 123 6.17 -23.01 0.22
CA LEU A 123 5.01 -23.92 0.27
C LEU A 123 5.16 -25.04 -0.78
N GLY A 124 5.56 -24.70 -2.01
CA GLY A 124 5.80 -25.68 -3.07
C GLY A 124 6.94 -26.67 -2.76
N ARG A 125 8.02 -26.21 -2.12
CA ARG A 125 9.12 -27.06 -1.65
C ARG A 125 8.64 -28.07 -0.59
N MET A 126 7.93 -27.59 0.44
CA MET A 126 7.42 -28.43 1.53
C MET A 126 6.45 -29.51 1.02
N LEU A 127 5.67 -29.20 -0.03
CA LEU A 127 4.71 -30.10 -0.66
C LEU A 127 5.30 -30.95 -1.80
N GLY A 128 6.59 -30.82 -2.11
CA GLY A 128 7.25 -31.58 -3.17
C GLY A 128 6.77 -31.25 -4.59
N TRP A 129 6.16 -30.07 -4.80
CA TRP A 129 5.73 -29.60 -6.13
C TRP A 129 6.93 -29.49 -7.08
N ARG A 130 6.70 -29.81 -8.35
CA ARG A 130 7.69 -29.86 -9.43
C ARG A 130 7.39 -28.89 -10.57
N ALA A 131 6.12 -28.54 -10.77
CA ALA A 131 5.65 -27.58 -11.76
C ALA A 131 4.57 -26.70 -11.11
N MET A 132 5.02 -25.60 -10.52
CA MET A 132 4.18 -24.58 -9.91
C MET A 132 4.10 -23.37 -10.85
N PHE A 133 2.90 -22.93 -11.18
CA PHE A 133 2.69 -21.70 -11.95
C PHE A 133 2.44 -20.54 -10.99
N LEU A 134 3.39 -19.62 -10.91
CA LEU A 134 3.31 -18.38 -10.15
C LEU A 134 2.88 -17.26 -11.10
N VAL A 135 1.78 -16.59 -10.83
CA VAL A 135 1.19 -15.62 -11.76
C VAL A 135 0.44 -14.54 -10.99
N ASP A 136 0.51 -13.28 -11.44
CA ASP A 136 -0.14 -12.16 -10.74
C ASP A 136 -1.65 -12.09 -11.02
N ASP A 137 -2.39 -11.36 -10.18
CA ASP A 137 -3.86 -11.35 -10.23
C ASP A 137 -4.46 -10.54 -11.40
N ASP A 138 -3.68 -9.67 -12.03
CA ASP A 138 -4.05 -8.89 -13.21
C ASP A 138 -3.78 -9.61 -14.55
N MET A 139 -3.23 -10.83 -14.51
CA MET A 139 -2.75 -11.60 -15.67
C MET A 139 -3.77 -12.64 -16.17
N SER A 140 -4.02 -12.66 -17.48
CA SER A 140 -5.04 -13.49 -18.13
C SER A 140 -4.55 -14.17 -19.42
N GLY A 141 -5.43 -14.92 -20.10
CA GLY A 141 -5.12 -15.56 -21.40
C GLY A 141 -4.37 -16.91 -21.33
N ALA A 142 -3.97 -17.37 -20.14
CA ALA A 142 -3.40 -18.71 -19.96
C ALA A 142 -4.38 -19.81 -20.41
N THR A 143 -3.85 -20.87 -21.02
CA THR A 143 -4.61 -22.06 -21.40
C THR A 143 -4.04 -23.32 -20.75
N PRO A 144 -4.87 -24.35 -20.47
CA PRO A 144 -4.37 -25.62 -19.91
C PRO A 144 -3.32 -26.32 -20.79
N GLU A 145 -3.40 -26.14 -22.11
CA GLU A 145 -2.42 -26.66 -23.07
C GLU A 145 -1.05 -25.99 -22.88
N TRP A 146 -1.01 -24.66 -22.84
CA TRP A 146 0.24 -23.93 -22.64
C TRP A 146 0.85 -24.17 -21.27
N LEU A 147 0.04 -24.19 -20.21
CA LEU A 147 0.53 -24.52 -18.86
C LEU A 147 1.04 -25.97 -18.79
N GLY A 148 0.38 -26.91 -19.45
CA GLY A 148 0.82 -28.31 -19.53
C GLY A 148 2.15 -28.45 -20.27
N LEU A 149 2.32 -27.78 -21.41
CA LEU A 149 3.59 -27.75 -22.15
C LEU A 149 4.72 -27.08 -21.33
N ALA A 150 4.42 -25.98 -20.61
CA ALA A 150 5.39 -25.33 -19.72
C ALA A 150 5.81 -26.26 -18.57
N ALA A 151 4.86 -26.95 -17.93
CA ALA A 151 5.15 -27.98 -16.93
C ALA A 151 5.96 -29.16 -17.51
N GLY A 152 5.73 -29.51 -18.77
CA GLY A 152 6.54 -30.47 -19.53
C GLY A 152 8.00 -30.04 -19.65
N HIS A 153 8.25 -28.79 -20.02
CA HIS A 153 9.60 -28.21 -20.11
C HIS A 153 10.32 -28.13 -18.76
N ILE A 154 9.61 -27.80 -17.67
CA ILE A 154 10.17 -27.85 -16.32
C ILE A 154 10.60 -29.28 -15.97
N ARG A 155 9.71 -30.26 -16.18
CA ARG A 155 10.01 -31.69 -15.94
C ARG A 155 11.11 -32.23 -16.87
N ALA A 156 11.33 -31.61 -18.03
CA ALA A 156 12.45 -31.88 -18.95
C ALA A 156 13.78 -31.19 -18.57
N GLY A 157 13.81 -30.38 -17.49
CA GLY A 157 15.03 -29.82 -16.92
C GLY A 157 15.16 -28.30 -16.95
N MET A 158 14.19 -27.56 -17.50
CA MET A 158 14.16 -26.09 -17.35
C MET A 158 14.01 -25.70 -15.87
N LEU A 159 14.48 -24.51 -15.49
CA LEU A 159 14.27 -23.95 -14.14
C LEU A 159 13.03 -23.07 -14.07
N ALA A 160 12.81 -22.26 -15.12
CA ALA A 160 11.58 -21.50 -15.29
C ALA A 160 11.14 -21.49 -16.77
N VAL A 161 9.84 -21.32 -16.98
CA VAL A 161 9.22 -21.03 -18.28
C VAL A 161 8.32 -19.82 -18.08
N GLY A 162 8.65 -18.72 -18.73
CA GLY A 162 7.84 -17.51 -18.73
C GLY A 162 6.86 -17.47 -19.89
N PHE A 163 5.92 -16.53 -19.82
CA PHE A 163 4.96 -16.27 -20.89
C PHE A 163 5.23 -14.89 -21.49
N ALA A 164 4.97 -14.75 -22.79
CA ALA A 164 5.10 -13.48 -23.47
C ALA A 164 3.96 -12.53 -23.05
N GLY A 165 4.31 -11.35 -22.56
CA GLY A 165 3.34 -10.30 -22.25
C GLY A 165 2.64 -9.76 -23.50
N ALA A 166 1.32 -9.64 -23.42
CA ALA A 166 0.44 -9.03 -24.41
C ALA A 166 -0.57 -8.09 -23.70
N GLY A 167 -1.37 -7.36 -24.46
CA GLY A 167 -2.25 -6.32 -23.90
C GLY A 167 -1.48 -5.05 -23.54
N PHE A 168 -1.27 -4.86 -22.24
CA PHE A 168 -0.66 -3.67 -21.68
C PHE A 168 0.52 -4.10 -20.79
N PRO A 169 1.74 -4.25 -21.34
CA PRO A 169 2.84 -4.94 -20.66
C PRO A 169 3.31 -4.21 -19.39
N ASP A 170 3.82 -4.96 -18.40
CA ASP A 170 4.22 -4.45 -17.09
C ASP A 170 5.56 -3.72 -17.10
N HIS A 171 5.69 -2.78 -18.02
CA HIS A 171 6.82 -1.89 -18.10
C HIS A 171 6.77 -0.85 -16.98
N SER A 172 7.94 -0.35 -16.62
CA SER A 172 8.06 0.79 -15.72
C SER A 172 7.38 2.02 -16.32
N SER A 173 6.96 2.97 -15.48
CA SER A 173 6.37 4.23 -15.97
C SER A 173 7.30 5.00 -16.94
N VAL A 174 8.61 4.87 -16.77
CA VAL A 174 9.63 5.49 -17.63
C VAL A 174 9.76 4.76 -18.99
N GLU A 175 9.55 3.45 -19.03
CA GLU A 175 9.53 2.69 -20.27
C GLU A 175 8.25 2.94 -21.09
N HIS A 176 7.08 3.00 -20.45
CA HIS A 176 5.85 3.49 -21.10
C HIS A 176 6.04 4.90 -21.68
N ALA A 177 6.72 5.78 -20.96
CA ALA A 177 7.09 7.10 -21.48
C ALA A 177 8.07 7.01 -22.67
N ALA A 178 9.02 6.07 -22.64
CA ALA A 178 9.95 5.83 -23.74
C ALA A 178 9.23 5.36 -25.01
N GLU A 179 8.27 4.44 -24.91
CA GLU A 179 7.43 4.00 -26.03
C GLU A 179 6.66 5.15 -26.69
N LEU A 180 6.12 6.09 -25.91
CA LEU A 180 5.48 7.29 -26.45
C LEU A 180 6.48 8.17 -27.22
N THR A 181 7.73 8.26 -26.80
CA THR A 181 8.74 9.08 -27.51
C THR A 181 9.33 8.41 -28.74
N TYR A 182 9.49 7.08 -28.74
CA TYR A 182 10.23 6.35 -29.77
C TYR A 182 9.45 5.14 -30.28
N ARG A 183 9.08 5.16 -31.56
CA ARG A 183 8.47 4.04 -32.27
C ARG A 183 9.18 3.88 -33.62
N GLU A 184 9.71 2.69 -33.91
CA GLU A 184 10.14 2.36 -35.27
C GLU A 184 8.87 2.24 -36.14
N PRO A 185 8.69 2.99 -37.24
CA PRO A 185 7.48 2.86 -38.08
C PRO A 185 7.31 1.42 -38.59
N LEU A 186 6.08 0.87 -38.60
CA LEU A 186 5.86 -0.52 -39.05
C LEU A 186 6.35 -0.69 -40.50
N ARG A 187 5.99 0.27 -41.36
CA ARG A 187 6.27 0.22 -42.80
C ARG A 187 7.76 0.34 -43.18
N SER A 188 8.62 0.91 -42.34
CA SER A 188 10.04 1.12 -42.67
C SER A 188 10.95 -0.09 -42.41
N THR A 189 10.41 -1.19 -41.87
CA THR A 189 11.12 -2.46 -41.68
C THR A 189 10.44 -3.61 -42.45
N PRO A 190 10.41 -3.57 -43.80
CA PRO A 190 9.61 -4.48 -44.63
C PRO A 190 10.02 -5.96 -44.59
N HIS A 191 11.10 -6.31 -43.88
CA HIS A 191 11.58 -7.69 -43.71
C HIS A 191 11.32 -8.28 -42.32
N ARG A 192 10.64 -7.55 -41.41
CA ARG A 192 10.31 -8.04 -40.07
C ARG A 192 8.81 -8.21 -39.93
N SER A 193 8.36 -9.46 -39.77
CA SER A 193 6.96 -9.76 -39.49
C SER A 193 6.50 -9.11 -38.17
N LEU A 194 5.19 -8.97 -37.99
CA LEU A 194 4.63 -8.60 -36.67
C LEU A 194 5.12 -9.58 -35.58
N SER A 195 5.27 -10.86 -35.92
CA SER A 195 5.88 -11.86 -35.03
C SER A 195 7.36 -11.60 -34.72
N GLU A 196 8.16 -10.98 -35.60
CA GLU A 196 9.53 -10.54 -35.26
C GLU A 196 9.58 -9.28 -34.39
N ARG A 197 8.54 -8.44 -34.40
CA ARG A 197 8.40 -7.35 -33.41
C ARG A 197 7.90 -7.88 -32.07
N ALA A 198 6.90 -8.74 -32.08
CA ALA A 198 6.49 -9.50 -30.90
C ALA A 198 7.69 -10.25 -30.29
N ARG A 199 8.61 -10.79 -31.11
CA ARG A 199 9.91 -11.38 -30.68
C ARG A 199 10.92 -10.43 -30.06
N ARG A 200 10.83 -9.12 -30.30
CA ARG A 200 11.62 -8.12 -29.54
C ARG A 200 10.90 -7.67 -28.26
N ASN A 201 9.57 -7.78 -28.25
CA ASN A 201 8.74 -7.62 -27.06
C ASN A 201 8.51 -8.96 -26.32
N LEU A 202 9.26 -10.02 -26.67
CA LEU A 202 9.35 -11.28 -25.92
C LEU A 202 10.19 -11.06 -24.66
N ALA A 203 9.66 -10.23 -23.77
CA ALA A 203 9.97 -10.31 -22.37
C ALA A 203 9.30 -11.55 -21.79
N VAL A 204 10.03 -12.30 -20.95
CA VAL A 204 9.39 -13.15 -19.93
C VAL A 204 8.63 -12.19 -19.04
N SER A 205 7.31 -12.16 -19.10
CA SER A 205 6.54 -11.42 -18.11
C SER A 205 6.76 -12.13 -16.77
N GLY A 206 7.52 -11.50 -15.87
CA GLY A 206 7.85 -12.03 -14.54
C GLY A 206 6.61 -12.28 -13.68
N ASN A 207 5.53 -11.55 -13.99
CA ASN A 207 4.14 -11.71 -13.58
C ASN A 207 3.52 -13.05 -14.01
N SER A 208 4.25 -13.93 -14.72
CA SER A 208 3.77 -15.24 -15.19
C SER A 208 4.93 -16.24 -15.39
N LEU A 209 5.24 -17.01 -14.35
CA LEU A 209 6.37 -17.94 -14.30
C LEU A 209 5.93 -19.35 -13.88
N MET A 210 6.09 -20.31 -14.78
CA MET A 210 6.09 -21.73 -14.42
C MET A 210 7.50 -22.08 -13.90
N LEU A 211 7.63 -22.63 -12.69
CA LEU A 211 8.92 -22.95 -12.08
C LEU A 211 8.89 -24.27 -11.31
N ASP A 212 10.07 -24.79 -10.98
CA ASP A 212 10.26 -25.95 -10.08
C ASP A 212 10.70 -25.45 -8.69
N PRO A 213 9.81 -25.40 -7.68
CA PRO A 213 10.15 -24.87 -6.36
C PRO A 213 11.33 -25.59 -5.70
N SER A 214 11.51 -26.88 -6.00
CA SER A 214 12.58 -27.71 -5.45
C SER A 214 13.97 -27.44 -6.06
N ARG A 215 14.04 -26.66 -7.15
CA ARG A 215 15.28 -26.30 -7.86
C ARG A 215 15.47 -24.79 -8.05
N PHE A 216 14.49 -23.99 -7.66
CA PHE A 216 14.53 -22.54 -7.75
C PHE A 216 15.09 -21.97 -6.44
N ASP A 217 16.34 -21.54 -6.45
CA ASP A 217 17.09 -21.11 -5.24
C ASP A 217 17.15 -19.59 -5.05
N GLU A 218 16.58 -18.83 -5.98
CA GLU A 218 16.80 -17.38 -6.08
C GLU A 218 15.70 -16.60 -5.32
N PRO A 219 16.02 -15.55 -4.56
CA PRO A 219 15.04 -14.75 -3.82
C PRO A 219 14.25 -13.82 -4.75
N PHE A 220 12.95 -13.70 -4.52
CA PHE A 220 12.20 -12.52 -4.97
C PHE A 220 12.51 -11.38 -4.00
N VAL A 221 13.39 -10.46 -4.40
CA VAL A 221 13.82 -9.32 -3.57
C VAL A 221 12.71 -8.30 -3.33
N SER A 222 12.88 -7.43 -2.36
CA SER A 222 11.89 -6.41 -1.98
C SER A 222 11.85 -5.20 -2.93
N PHE A 223 12.47 -5.28 -4.10
CA PHE A 223 12.63 -4.18 -5.06
C PHE A 223 11.63 -4.34 -6.21
N TYR A 224 11.41 -3.31 -7.03
CA TYR A 224 10.73 -3.50 -8.31
C TYR A 224 11.61 -4.33 -9.27
N ASN A 225 10.97 -5.10 -10.18
CA ASN A 225 11.59 -6.11 -11.03
C ASN A 225 12.21 -7.30 -10.25
N GLU A 226 11.59 -7.71 -9.15
CA GLU A 226 12.09 -8.79 -8.30
C GLU A 226 12.06 -10.17 -8.97
N ASP A 227 11.12 -10.39 -9.87
CA ASP A 227 11.04 -11.57 -10.72
C ASP A 227 12.20 -11.66 -11.70
N TRP A 228 12.53 -10.56 -12.39
CA TRP A 228 13.68 -10.46 -13.28
C TRP A 228 14.99 -10.77 -12.57
N LEU A 229 15.16 -10.25 -11.36
CA LEU A 229 16.31 -10.52 -10.52
C LEU A 229 16.32 -11.99 -10.07
N ALA A 230 15.16 -12.56 -9.69
CA ALA A 230 15.05 -13.96 -9.32
C ALA A 230 15.31 -14.93 -10.50
N VAL A 231 14.89 -14.61 -11.74
CA VAL A 231 15.15 -15.47 -12.91
C VAL A 231 16.52 -15.24 -13.55
N LEU A 232 17.22 -14.14 -13.25
CA LEU A 232 18.51 -13.80 -13.88
C LEU A 232 19.54 -14.93 -13.82
N PRO A 233 19.85 -15.58 -12.68
CA PRO A 233 20.86 -16.63 -12.67
C PRO A 233 20.49 -17.81 -13.56
N ALA A 234 19.19 -18.12 -13.71
CA ALA A 234 18.70 -19.14 -14.62
C ALA A 234 18.74 -18.67 -16.09
N LEU A 235 18.47 -17.39 -16.38
CA LEU A 235 18.63 -16.77 -17.71
C LEU A 235 20.07 -16.91 -18.21
N LEU A 236 21.05 -16.57 -17.36
CA LEU A 236 22.48 -16.66 -17.71
C LEU A 236 22.97 -18.11 -17.91
N ARG A 237 22.21 -19.11 -17.43
CA ARG A 237 22.43 -20.53 -17.68
C ARG A 237 21.62 -21.08 -18.86
N TYR A 238 20.86 -20.25 -19.58
CA TYR A 238 19.88 -20.65 -20.61
C TYR A 238 18.81 -21.66 -20.11
N GLN A 239 18.54 -21.64 -18.80
CA GLN A 239 17.56 -22.49 -18.12
C GLN A 239 16.19 -21.81 -17.95
N VAL A 240 15.99 -20.69 -18.65
CA VAL A 240 14.71 -19.99 -18.82
C VAL A 240 14.36 -19.97 -20.31
N GLY A 241 13.07 -20.06 -20.62
CA GLY A 241 12.55 -19.92 -21.98
C GLY A 241 11.14 -19.38 -21.95
N ILE A 242 10.62 -19.00 -23.12
CA ILE A 242 9.26 -18.48 -23.27
C ILE A 242 8.38 -19.51 -23.97
N LEU A 243 7.14 -19.61 -23.50
CA LEU A 243 6.09 -20.37 -24.15
C LEU A 243 4.76 -19.59 -24.10
N GLY A 244 3.95 -19.70 -25.15
CA GLY A 244 2.62 -19.09 -25.19
C GLY A 244 2.62 -17.57 -25.05
N ARG A 245 1.46 -17.03 -24.65
CA ARG A 245 1.21 -15.60 -24.38
C ARG A 245 0.29 -15.46 -23.19
N MET A 246 0.39 -14.34 -22.50
CA MET A 246 -0.55 -13.91 -21.46
C MET A 246 -0.88 -12.43 -21.65
N VAL A 247 -2.12 -12.06 -21.34
CA VAL A 247 -2.64 -10.70 -21.49
C VAL A 247 -2.74 -10.07 -20.12
N GLN A 248 -1.98 -9.00 -19.91
CA GLN A 248 -2.09 -8.19 -18.69
C GLN A 248 -3.26 -7.22 -18.79
N SER A 249 -3.94 -7.01 -17.66
CA SER A 249 -4.99 -6.01 -17.53
C SER A 249 -4.45 -4.59 -17.66
N ARG A 250 -5.31 -3.64 -18.08
CA ARG A 250 -4.90 -2.24 -18.22
C ARG A 250 -4.78 -1.57 -16.85
N TYR A 251 -3.67 -0.89 -16.63
CA TYR A 251 -3.45 0.00 -15.48
C TYR A 251 -3.13 1.44 -15.95
N GLU A 252 -3.04 2.39 -15.02
CA GLU A 252 -2.55 3.74 -15.29
C GLU A 252 -1.02 3.77 -15.22
N PRO A 253 -0.28 3.85 -16.35
CA PRO A 253 1.17 3.79 -16.35
C PRO A 253 1.83 5.05 -15.79
N PHE A 254 1.15 6.20 -15.83
CA PHE A 254 1.71 7.52 -15.53
C PHE A 254 1.31 8.02 -14.13
N ASP A 255 1.05 7.10 -13.20
CA ASP A 255 1.04 7.41 -11.78
C ASP A 255 2.45 7.84 -11.33
N GLY A 256 2.54 9.09 -10.87
CA GLY A 256 3.78 9.66 -10.36
C GLY A 256 4.34 8.92 -9.14
N ARG A 257 3.49 8.30 -8.32
CA ARG A 257 3.94 7.45 -7.20
C ARG A 257 4.62 6.19 -7.73
N ARG A 258 3.98 5.46 -8.67
CA ARG A 258 4.57 4.32 -9.37
C ARG A 258 5.92 4.68 -10.00
N ALA A 259 6.04 5.81 -10.68
CA ALA A 259 7.29 6.25 -11.29
C ALA A 259 8.45 6.41 -10.28
N PHE A 260 8.20 7.13 -9.17
CA PHE A 260 9.19 7.32 -8.11
C PHE A 260 9.57 5.98 -7.43
N THR A 261 8.60 5.08 -7.23
CA THR A 261 8.83 3.83 -6.49
C THR A 261 9.50 2.75 -7.34
N GLN A 262 9.27 2.73 -8.66
CA GLN A 262 9.83 1.74 -9.58
C GLN A 262 11.27 2.05 -10.01
N GLU A 263 11.61 3.33 -10.23
CA GLU A 263 12.92 3.75 -10.76
C GLU A 263 14.16 3.17 -10.02
N PRO A 264 14.17 2.98 -8.67
CA PRO A 264 15.28 2.32 -7.99
C PRO A 264 15.49 0.85 -8.38
N GLY A 265 14.41 0.07 -8.48
CA GLY A 265 14.48 -1.34 -8.88
C GLY A 265 14.82 -1.51 -10.36
N GLU A 266 14.28 -0.61 -11.18
CA GLU A 266 14.56 -0.50 -12.61
C GLU A 266 16.05 -0.22 -12.88
N VAL A 267 16.64 0.82 -12.27
CA VAL A 267 18.08 1.16 -12.43
C VAL A 267 19.00 0.08 -11.86
N PHE A 268 18.61 -0.54 -10.74
CA PHE A 268 19.34 -1.67 -10.18
C PHE A 268 19.36 -2.85 -11.16
N THR A 269 18.20 -3.19 -11.73
CA THR A 269 18.03 -4.29 -12.68
C THR A 269 18.79 -4.02 -13.98
N GLU A 270 18.64 -2.86 -14.61
CA GLU A 270 19.40 -2.47 -15.81
C GLU A 270 20.92 -2.60 -15.58
N GLY A 271 21.43 -2.13 -14.43
CA GLY A 271 22.84 -2.23 -14.09
C GLY A 271 23.31 -3.66 -13.88
N VAL A 272 22.52 -4.51 -13.22
CA VAL A 272 22.83 -5.94 -13.04
C VAL A 272 22.86 -6.67 -14.39
N PHE A 273 21.89 -6.44 -15.28
CA PHE A 273 21.89 -7.01 -16.63
C PHE A 273 23.08 -6.49 -17.46
N GLU A 274 23.50 -5.24 -17.31
CA GLU A 274 24.67 -4.68 -17.98
C GLU A 274 26.01 -5.26 -17.48
N LEU A 275 26.11 -5.69 -16.21
CA LEU A 275 27.24 -6.49 -15.75
C LEU A 275 27.26 -7.85 -16.43
N ALA A 276 26.12 -8.56 -16.42
CA ALA A 276 26.00 -9.87 -17.02
C ALA A 276 26.28 -9.86 -18.54
N ARG A 277 25.81 -8.83 -19.26
CA ARG A 277 26.10 -8.62 -20.69
C ARG A 277 27.58 -8.37 -20.98
N ARG A 278 28.34 -7.84 -20.01
CA ARG A 278 29.80 -7.69 -20.08
C ARG A 278 30.57 -8.93 -19.62
N GLY A 279 29.88 -10.02 -19.24
CA GLY A 279 30.51 -11.20 -18.62
C GLY A 279 31.10 -10.91 -17.24
N ARG A 280 30.65 -9.84 -16.57
CA ARG A 280 31.07 -9.44 -15.23
C ARG A 280 30.11 -9.99 -14.18
N GLY A 281 30.64 -10.30 -12.99
CA GLY A 281 29.82 -10.82 -11.89
C GLY A 281 29.24 -9.69 -11.03
N LEU A 282 28.42 -10.01 -10.04
CA LEU A 282 27.99 -9.02 -9.05
C LEU A 282 29.18 -8.40 -8.27
N GLY A 283 30.34 -9.07 -8.24
CA GLY A 283 31.56 -8.57 -7.58
C GLY A 283 32.08 -7.26 -8.19
N ASP A 284 31.75 -7.04 -9.45
CA ASP A 284 32.11 -5.89 -10.27
C ASP A 284 31.15 -4.69 -10.12
N ALA A 285 30.10 -4.83 -9.32
CA ALA A 285 29.08 -3.82 -9.06
C ALA A 285 29.56 -2.75 -8.04
N ASP A 286 30.71 -2.15 -8.31
CA ASP A 286 31.34 -1.15 -7.46
C ASP A 286 30.76 0.27 -7.66
N MET A 287 31.20 1.20 -6.81
CA MET A 287 30.78 2.61 -6.86
C MET A 287 30.98 3.26 -8.23
N ALA A 288 32.11 3.01 -8.89
CA ALA A 288 32.44 3.62 -10.18
C ALA A 288 31.58 3.04 -11.31
N PHE A 289 31.25 1.74 -11.24
CA PHE A 289 30.26 1.14 -12.12
C PHE A 289 28.89 1.81 -11.97
N TRP A 290 28.41 1.98 -10.74
CA TRP A 290 27.08 2.56 -10.48
C TRP A 290 27.00 4.06 -10.81
N GLU A 291 28.08 4.83 -10.63
CA GLU A 291 28.17 6.23 -11.10
C GLU A 291 27.95 6.34 -12.62
N VAL A 292 28.51 5.39 -13.40
CA VAL A 292 28.31 5.35 -14.85
C VAL A 292 26.87 4.98 -15.20
N GLN A 293 26.27 3.98 -14.53
CA GLN A 293 24.87 3.61 -14.79
C GLN A 293 23.88 4.73 -14.43
N GLN A 294 24.04 5.33 -13.25
CA GLN A 294 23.21 6.46 -12.81
C GLN A 294 23.30 7.62 -13.82
N ARG A 295 24.51 7.95 -14.29
CA ARG A 295 24.72 8.98 -15.32
C ARG A 295 24.04 8.63 -16.64
N HIS A 296 24.13 7.38 -17.09
CA HIS A 296 23.45 6.92 -18.31
C HIS A 296 21.92 7.03 -18.18
N ARG A 297 21.35 6.60 -17.06
CA ARG A 297 19.91 6.73 -16.80
C ARG A 297 19.45 8.18 -16.77
N LEU A 298 20.16 9.07 -16.05
CA LEU A 298 19.85 10.50 -16.01
C LEU A 298 19.91 11.16 -17.39
N LEU A 299 20.85 10.75 -18.26
CA LEU A 299 20.91 11.20 -19.65
C LEU A 299 19.73 10.67 -20.47
N ARG A 300 19.29 9.42 -20.24
CA ARG A 300 18.08 8.84 -20.86
C ARG A 300 16.83 9.61 -20.45
N LEU A 301 16.60 9.85 -19.15
CA LEU A 301 15.47 10.64 -18.64
C LEU A 301 15.42 12.02 -19.31
N ARG A 302 16.54 12.76 -19.35
CA ARG A 302 16.63 14.08 -20.03
C ARG A 302 16.46 14.00 -21.55
N GLN A 303 16.72 12.86 -22.18
CA GLN A 303 16.40 12.65 -23.60
C GLN A 303 14.90 12.40 -23.79
N LEU A 304 14.26 11.65 -22.89
CA LEU A 304 12.81 11.45 -22.91
C LEU A 304 12.06 12.77 -22.70
N THR A 305 12.44 13.58 -21.70
CA THR A 305 11.89 14.93 -21.47
C THR A 305 11.94 15.80 -22.73
N ARG A 306 13.10 15.86 -23.40
CA ARG A 306 13.25 16.63 -24.65
C ARG A 306 12.44 16.05 -25.80
N ASN A 307 12.43 14.73 -25.96
CA ASN A 307 11.62 14.08 -26.99
C ASN A 307 10.12 14.38 -26.79
N LEU A 308 9.64 14.42 -25.54
CA LEU A 308 8.25 14.77 -25.17
C LEU A 308 7.88 16.21 -25.51
N GLN A 309 8.79 17.14 -25.23
CA GLN A 309 8.65 18.57 -25.58
C GLN A 309 8.72 18.79 -27.10
N GLU A 310 9.52 18.00 -27.82
CA GLU A 310 9.68 18.03 -29.28
C GLU A 310 8.65 17.13 -30.00
N LEU A 311 7.63 16.57 -29.30
CA LEU A 311 6.61 15.72 -29.93
C LEU A 311 5.79 16.49 -30.95
N THR A 312 6.02 16.15 -32.19
CA THR A 312 5.29 16.61 -33.37
C THR A 312 4.44 15.47 -33.93
N PHE A 313 3.42 15.83 -34.70
CA PHE A 313 2.55 14.88 -35.39
C PHE A 313 3.39 13.95 -36.30
N ASP A 314 3.15 12.64 -36.20
CA ASP A 314 3.83 11.62 -37.01
C ASP A 314 2.87 11.01 -38.05
N PRO A 315 2.98 11.38 -39.34
CA PRO A 315 2.19 10.79 -40.41
C PRO A 315 2.41 9.28 -40.57
N ALA A 316 3.57 8.75 -40.20
CA ALA A 316 3.85 7.32 -40.32
C ALA A 316 3.04 6.50 -39.31
N ALA A 317 2.89 6.98 -38.08
CA ALA A 317 2.02 6.36 -37.08
C ALA A 317 0.53 6.38 -37.48
N VAL A 318 0.05 7.40 -38.20
CA VAL A 318 -1.33 7.39 -38.76
C VAL A 318 -1.47 6.31 -39.83
N ALA A 319 -0.51 6.22 -40.75
CA ALA A 319 -0.49 5.16 -41.76
C ALA A 319 -0.33 3.75 -41.15
N ASP A 320 0.33 3.62 -40.01
CA ASP A 320 0.40 2.39 -39.22
C ASP A 320 -0.96 2.07 -38.56
N LYS A 321 -1.67 3.06 -38.01
CA LYS A 321 -3.04 2.90 -37.48
C LYS A 321 -4.00 2.36 -38.53
N GLU A 322 -4.07 3.02 -39.69
CA GLU A 322 -4.92 2.60 -40.81
C GLU A 322 -4.61 1.17 -41.28
N PHE A 323 -3.32 0.80 -41.30
CA PHE A 323 -2.88 -0.55 -41.64
C PHE A 323 -3.35 -1.60 -40.63
N LEU A 324 -3.21 -1.32 -39.32
CA LEU A 324 -3.64 -2.23 -38.26
C LEU A 324 -5.16 -2.37 -38.22
N GLU A 325 -5.91 -1.29 -38.40
CA GLU A 325 -7.37 -1.38 -38.53
C GLU A 325 -7.79 -2.19 -39.76
N ALA A 326 -7.10 -2.05 -40.89
CA ALA A 326 -7.38 -2.85 -42.08
C ALA A 326 -7.04 -4.33 -41.87
N ALA A 327 -5.92 -4.63 -41.21
CA ALA A 327 -5.56 -5.99 -40.80
C ALA A 327 -6.61 -6.57 -39.85
N LEU A 328 -7.07 -5.80 -38.86
CA LEU A 328 -8.07 -6.22 -37.87
C LEU A 328 -9.46 -6.46 -38.48
N ARG A 329 -9.86 -5.66 -39.48
CA ARG A 329 -11.08 -5.89 -40.26
C ARG A 329 -11.03 -7.18 -41.10
N ASN A 330 -9.83 -7.62 -41.47
CA ASN A 330 -9.59 -8.80 -42.30
C ASN A 330 -9.21 -10.06 -41.48
N SER A 331 -8.90 -9.94 -40.20
CA SER A 331 -8.49 -11.06 -39.33
C SER A 331 -9.70 -11.88 -38.86
N ASP A 332 -9.53 -13.20 -38.78
CA ASP A 332 -10.52 -14.08 -38.15
C ASP A 332 -10.62 -13.75 -36.65
N PRO A 333 -11.80 -13.35 -36.12
CA PRO A 333 -11.96 -13.01 -34.69
C PRO A 333 -11.59 -14.14 -33.71
N SER A 334 -11.51 -15.38 -34.16
CA SER A 334 -11.11 -16.55 -33.37
C SER A 334 -9.59 -16.81 -33.37
N ALA A 335 -8.82 -16.19 -34.27
CA ALA A 335 -7.37 -16.29 -34.29
C ALA A 335 -6.73 -15.39 -33.22
N GLY A 336 -5.69 -15.91 -32.55
CA GLY A 336 -4.92 -15.14 -31.55
C GLY A 336 -4.29 -13.85 -32.10
N GLU A 337 -4.00 -13.83 -33.40
CA GLU A 337 -3.49 -12.66 -34.14
C GLU A 337 -4.41 -11.43 -34.00
N THR A 338 -5.73 -11.63 -33.88
CA THR A 338 -6.71 -10.56 -33.69
C THR A 338 -6.48 -9.77 -32.40
N GLN A 339 -5.99 -10.42 -31.33
CA GLN A 339 -5.67 -9.71 -30.09
C GLN A 339 -4.35 -8.94 -30.22
N GLU A 340 -3.34 -9.52 -30.88
CA GLU A 340 -2.06 -8.85 -31.15
C GLU A 340 -2.27 -7.56 -31.96
N LEU A 341 -3.15 -7.60 -32.97
CA LEU A 341 -3.52 -6.44 -33.77
C LEU A 341 -4.24 -5.36 -32.95
N LYS A 342 -5.10 -5.75 -31.98
CA LYS A 342 -5.77 -4.80 -31.06
C LYS A 342 -4.79 -4.15 -30.09
N ASP A 343 -3.83 -4.92 -29.58
CA ASP A 343 -2.85 -4.44 -28.59
C ASP A 343 -1.86 -3.47 -29.24
N GLU A 344 -1.33 -3.82 -30.42
CA GLU A 344 -0.50 -2.92 -31.22
C GLU A 344 -1.29 -1.67 -31.63
N LEU A 345 -2.55 -1.81 -32.10
CA LEU A 345 -3.42 -0.67 -32.44
C LEU A 345 -3.61 0.26 -31.23
N ALA A 346 -3.90 -0.27 -30.04
CA ALA A 346 -4.05 0.52 -28.83
C ALA A 346 -2.73 1.22 -28.42
N SER A 347 -1.57 0.64 -28.73
CA SER A 347 -0.27 1.30 -28.57
C SER A 347 -0.10 2.46 -29.57
N VAL A 348 -0.45 2.26 -30.85
CA VAL A 348 -0.44 3.33 -31.87
C VAL A 348 -1.37 4.48 -31.49
N GLU A 349 -2.56 4.18 -30.98
CA GLU A 349 -3.52 5.22 -30.58
C GLU A 349 -3.01 6.06 -29.40
N ARG A 350 -2.36 5.45 -28.39
CA ARG A 350 -1.67 6.21 -27.32
C ARG A 350 -0.53 7.05 -27.87
N TYR A 351 0.28 6.49 -28.76
CA TYR A 351 1.40 7.17 -29.42
C TYR A 351 0.96 8.39 -30.25
N LEU A 352 -0.17 8.28 -30.96
CA LEU A 352 -0.79 9.36 -31.72
C LEU A 352 -1.40 10.41 -30.79
N LEU A 353 -2.19 10.00 -29.80
CA LEU A 353 -2.80 10.91 -28.81
C LEU A 353 -1.74 11.78 -28.12
N ALA A 354 -0.61 11.19 -27.73
CA ALA A 354 0.51 11.92 -27.13
C ALA A 354 1.17 12.96 -28.07
N ARG A 355 0.86 12.97 -29.38
CA ARG A 355 1.32 13.95 -30.38
C ARG A 355 0.24 14.93 -30.83
N GLU A 356 -1.02 14.70 -30.47
CA GLU A 356 -2.10 15.61 -30.81
C GLU A 356 -2.01 16.92 -30.01
N GLN A 357 -2.46 18.01 -30.60
CA GLN A 357 -2.68 19.29 -29.90
C GLN A 357 -4.12 19.36 -29.32
N SER A 358 -4.78 18.21 -29.16
CA SER A 358 -6.04 18.09 -28.45
C SER A 358 -5.82 18.25 -26.93
N PRO A 359 -6.81 18.72 -26.14
CA PRO A 359 -6.67 18.83 -24.69
C PRO A 359 -6.24 17.52 -24.01
N ALA A 360 -6.75 16.37 -24.48
CA ALA A 360 -6.36 15.05 -23.98
C ALA A 360 -4.90 14.68 -24.34
N GLY A 361 -4.42 15.08 -25.51
CA GLY A 361 -3.01 14.90 -25.89
C GLY A 361 -2.05 15.77 -25.07
N ILE A 362 -2.47 17.00 -24.74
CA ILE A 362 -1.75 17.91 -23.83
C ILE A 362 -1.71 17.31 -22.41
N GLU A 363 -2.87 16.95 -21.84
CA GLU A 363 -2.98 16.34 -20.51
C GLU A 363 -2.14 15.06 -20.39
N LEU A 364 -2.13 14.22 -21.42
CA LEU A 364 -1.28 13.03 -21.46
C LEU A 364 0.21 13.40 -21.44
N ARG A 365 0.66 14.37 -22.25
CA ARG A 365 2.06 14.83 -22.21
C ARG A 365 2.45 15.40 -20.85
N GLU A 366 1.58 16.19 -20.23
CA GLU A 366 1.81 16.78 -18.89
C GLU A 366 1.96 15.68 -17.83
N LYS A 367 1.08 14.67 -17.82
CA LYS A 367 1.21 13.50 -16.93
C LYS A 367 2.53 12.74 -17.14
N VAL A 368 2.90 12.46 -18.39
CA VAL A 368 4.15 11.74 -18.73
C VAL A 368 5.38 12.55 -18.33
N MET A 369 5.34 13.88 -18.48
CA MET A 369 6.40 14.78 -18.02
C MET A 369 6.55 14.75 -16.50
N ALA A 370 5.45 14.91 -15.75
CA ALA A 370 5.45 14.82 -14.28
C ALA A 370 5.94 13.44 -13.79
N THR A 371 5.59 12.37 -14.51
CA THR A 371 6.08 11.00 -14.27
C THR A 371 7.61 10.93 -14.38
N ILE A 372 8.20 11.50 -15.44
CA ILE A 372 9.66 11.52 -15.63
C ILE A 372 10.36 12.42 -14.60
N GLU A 373 9.75 13.53 -14.19
CA GLU A 373 10.28 14.40 -13.15
C GLU A 373 10.34 13.69 -11.79
N LEU A 374 9.34 12.87 -11.46
CA LEU A 374 9.31 12.05 -10.25
C LEU A 374 10.27 10.85 -10.32
N ALA A 375 10.47 10.25 -11.50
CA ALA A 375 11.58 9.31 -11.69
C ALA A 375 12.94 10.01 -11.51
N HIS A 376 13.11 11.25 -12.01
CA HIS A 376 14.34 12.02 -11.85
C HIS A 376 14.59 12.45 -10.39
N SER A 377 13.55 12.76 -9.60
CA SER A 377 13.73 13.05 -8.17
C SER A 377 14.17 11.82 -7.36
N ALA A 378 13.72 10.62 -7.74
CA ALA A 378 14.21 9.38 -7.13
C ALA A 378 15.74 9.21 -7.23
N HIS A 379 16.41 9.74 -8.28
CA HIS A 379 17.88 9.77 -8.40
C HIS A 379 18.59 10.73 -7.44
N VAL A 380 17.90 11.78 -6.99
CA VAL A 380 18.43 12.70 -5.97
C VAL A 380 18.34 12.06 -4.60
N ASP A 381 17.18 11.46 -4.29
CA ASP A 381 16.87 10.99 -2.94
C ASP A 381 17.44 9.60 -2.64
N ILE A 382 17.33 8.66 -3.58
CA ILE A 382 17.49 7.22 -3.29
C ILE A 382 18.36 6.47 -4.30
N VAL A 383 18.21 6.69 -5.61
CA VAL A 383 18.97 5.98 -6.65
C VAL A 383 20.37 6.59 -6.81
N ASN A 384 21.24 6.29 -5.85
CA ASN A 384 22.63 6.74 -5.81
C ASN A 384 23.61 5.55 -5.72
N PRO A 385 24.89 5.73 -6.11
CA PRO A 385 25.88 4.64 -6.14
C PRO A 385 26.09 3.91 -4.80
N PRO A 386 26.09 4.57 -3.62
CA PRO A 386 26.12 3.89 -2.33
C PRO A 386 24.94 2.94 -2.11
N ASN A 387 23.72 3.37 -2.41
CA ASN A 387 22.50 2.58 -2.26
C ASN A 387 22.43 1.43 -3.26
N LEU A 388 22.83 1.64 -4.52
CA LEU A 388 22.93 0.57 -5.52
C LEU A 388 23.97 -0.48 -5.10
N SER A 389 25.13 -0.04 -4.62
CA SER A 389 26.18 -0.92 -4.09
C SER A 389 25.76 -1.71 -2.84
N SER A 390 24.96 -1.11 -1.95
CA SER A 390 24.41 -1.81 -0.78
C SER A 390 23.25 -2.74 -1.14
N GLY A 391 22.49 -2.43 -2.19
CA GLY A 391 21.46 -3.31 -2.74
C GLY A 391 22.03 -4.64 -3.22
N VAL A 392 23.20 -4.62 -3.87
CA VAL A 392 23.91 -5.85 -4.28
C VAL A 392 24.39 -6.67 -3.08
N ARG A 393 24.75 -6.02 -1.97
CA ARG A 393 25.12 -6.74 -0.73
C ARG A 393 23.90 -7.37 -0.08
N ALA A 394 22.81 -6.60 0.11
CA ALA A 394 21.56 -7.12 0.65
C ALA A 394 21.05 -8.32 -0.16
N TRP A 395 21.02 -8.21 -1.49
CA TRP A 395 20.58 -9.29 -2.37
C TRP A 395 21.43 -10.58 -2.23
N ARG A 396 22.75 -10.47 -2.03
CA ARG A 396 23.60 -11.63 -1.71
C ARG A 396 23.28 -12.26 -0.36
N ASP A 397 23.04 -11.43 0.65
CA ASP A 397 22.63 -11.89 1.96
C ASP A 397 21.28 -12.64 1.87
N ASP A 398 20.42 -12.24 0.93
CA ASP A 398 19.14 -12.91 0.64
C ASP A 398 19.28 -14.25 -0.08
N HIS A 399 20.19 -14.39 -1.07
CA HIS A 399 20.50 -15.71 -1.63
C HIS A 399 21.00 -16.68 -0.53
N LYS A 400 21.88 -16.19 0.36
CA LYS A 400 22.36 -16.99 1.49
C LYS A 400 21.20 -17.39 2.41
N LYS A 401 20.35 -16.44 2.76
CA LYS A 401 19.18 -16.68 3.63
C LYS A 401 18.20 -17.68 3.01
N ILE A 402 17.84 -17.54 1.74
CA ILE A 402 16.91 -18.46 1.07
C ILE A 402 17.48 -19.88 1.00
N ALA A 403 18.80 -20.04 0.83
CA ALA A 403 19.46 -21.34 0.93
C ALA A 403 19.37 -21.93 2.34
N GLU A 404 19.66 -21.15 3.39
CA GLU A 404 19.53 -21.57 4.79
C GLU A 404 18.08 -21.96 5.15
N THR A 405 17.10 -21.17 4.71
CA THR A 405 15.67 -21.47 4.90
C THR A 405 15.26 -22.72 4.15
N ARG A 406 15.63 -22.88 2.87
CA ARG A 406 15.33 -24.06 2.04
C ARG A 406 15.75 -25.35 2.74
N ASP A 407 16.97 -25.38 3.26
CA ASP A 407 17.56 -26.58 3.89
C ASP A 407 16.91 -26.92 5.25
N ALA A 408 16.13 -25.99 5.83
CA ALA A 408 15.36 -26.17 7.06
C ALA A 408 13.86 -26.47 6.84
N LEU A 409 13.35 -26.45 5.61
CA LEU A 409 11.93 -26.70 5.33
C LEU A 409 11.56 -28.19 5.54
N PRO A 410 10.52 -28.49 6.32
CA PRO A 410 10.02 -29.86 6.44
C PRO A 410 9.23 -30.26 5.19
N SER A 411 9.22 -31.55 4.86
CA SER A 411 8.21 -32.10 3.96
C SER A 411 6.89 -32.29 4.73
N VAL A 412 5.77 -31.90 4.13
CA VAL A 412 4.43 -31.92 4.76
C VAL A 412 3.40 -32.51 3.80
N ALA A 413 2.31 -33.08 4.34
CA ALA A 413 1.33 -33.82 3.56
C ALA A 413 0.24 -32.93 2.93
N SER A 414 0.05 -31.70 3.42
CA SER A 414 -1.01 -30.81 2.95
C SER A 414 -0.64 -29.33 3.00
N LEU A 415 -1.28 -28.52 2.14
CA LEU A 415 -1.09 -27.07 2.13
C LEU A 415 -1.52 -26.41 3.46
N GLY A 416 -2.46 -27.02 4.19
CA GLY A 416 -2.84 -26.59 5.54
C GLY A 416 -1.70 -26.75 6.55
N GLU A 417 -0.95 -27.86 6.49
CA GLU A 417 0.27 -28.05 7.30
C GLU A 417 1.38 -27.08 6.87
N ALA A 418 1.57 -26.89 5.57
CA ALA A 418 2.56 -25.96 5.02
C ALA A 418 2.30 -24.51 5.46
N ALA A 419 1.04 -24.06 5.43
CA ALA A 419 0.64 -22.75 5.94
C ALA A 419 0.80 -22.66 7.48
N SER A 420 0.44 -23.72 8.20
CA SER A 420 0.54 -23.76 9.67
C SER A 420 1.97 -23.68 10.20
N TYR A 421 2.97 -24.18 9.45
CA TYR A 421 4.39 -23.99 9.76
C TYR A 421 4.77 -22.50 9.87
N TYR A 422 4.20 -21.67 8.99
CA TYR A 422 4.37 -20.21 9.00
C TYR A 422 3.38 -19.48 9.94
N GLY A 423 2.58 -20.21 10.73
CA GLY A 423 1.52 -19.63 11.57
C GLY A 423 0.31 -19.10 10.79
N LEU A 424 0.24 -19.38 9.49
CA LEU A 424 -0.85 -18.98 8.59
C LEU A 424 -2.01 -19.98 8.63
N ARG A 425 -3.16 -19.57 8.06
CA ARG A 425 -4.33 -20.44 7.89
C ARG A 425 -4.65 -20.61 6.41
N SER A 426 -4.77 -21.85 5.96
CA SER A 426 -5.44 -22.17 4.69
C SER A 426 -6.94 -22.31 4.92
N VAL A 427 -7.75 -21.79 4.01
CA VAL A 427 -9.22 -21.95 4.03
C VAL A 427 -9.67 -22.62 2.74
N GLY A 428 -9.82 -23.94 2.82
CA GLY A 428 -10.15 -24.81 1.69
C GLY A 428 -11.59 -24.70 1.18
N SER A 429 -11.81 -25.19 -0.03
CA SER A 429 -13.08 -25.13 -0.75
C SER A 429 -14.13 -26.16 -0.31
N SER A 430 -14.28 -26.40 1.00
CA SER A 430 -15.47 -27.09 1.53
C SER A 430 -16.69 -26.17 1.47
N ILE A 431 -17.04 -25.71 0.26
CA ILE A 431 -18.22 -24.90 -0.02
C ILE A 431 -19.44 -25.74 0.36
N PRO A 432 -20.24 -25.33 1.35
CA PRO A 432 -21.43 -26.10 1.72
C PRO A 432 -22.38 -26.14 0.54
N GLN A 433 -22.61 -27.34 -0.04
CA GLN A 433 -23.51 -27.53 -1.19
C GLN A 433 -24.92 -26.97 -0.94
N SER A 434 -25.31 -26.81 0.32
CA SER A 434 -26.55 -26.18 0.77
C SER A 434 -26.78 -24.76 0.21
N ARG A 435 -25.75 -23.99 -0.16
CA ARG A 435 -25.95 -22.69 -0.82
C ARG A 435 -26.53 -22.78 -2.24
N ARG A 436 -26.42 -23.92 -2.97
CA ARG A 436 -27.04 -24.08 -4.31
C ARG A 436 -28.58 -24.08 -4.27
N LEU A 437 -29.22 -24.38 -3.13
CA LEU A 437 -30.69 -24.39 -2.98
C LEU A 437 -31.29 -23.03 -2.56
N ALA A 438 -30.49 -22.10 -2.05
CA ALA A 438 -31.00 -20.84 -1.50
C ALA A 438 -31.46 -19.80 -2.56
N LYS A 439 -31.07 -19.95 -3.83
CA LYS A 439 -31.42 -19.00 -4.91
C LYS A 439 -32.88 -19.10 -5.42
N ARG A 440 -33.76 -19.89 -4.79
CA ARG A 440 -35.17 -20.06 -5.22
C ARG A 440 -36.25 -19.88 -4.13
N GLY A 441 -35.92 -19.39 -2.93
CA GLY A 441 -36.93 -19.21 -1.87
C GLY A 441 -36.60 -18.17 -0.81
N THR A 442 -37.42 -17.11 -0.76
CA THR A 442 -37.72 -16.23 0.39
C THR A 442 -36.57 -15.71 1.28
N LEU A 443 -36.34 -14.39 1.17
CA LEU A 443 -35.44 -13.52 1.97
C LEU A 443 -35.52 -13.62 3.51
N ARG A 444 -36.44 -14.39 4.09
CA ARG A 444 -36.61 -14.51 5.55
C ARG A 444 -35.62 -15.49 6.19
N SER A 445 -35.18 -16.52 5.47
CA SER A 445 -34.32 -17.58 6.04
C SER A 445 -32.85 -17.19 6.16
N ALA A 446 -32.33 -16.36 5.23
CA ALA A 446 -30.96 -15.85 5.31
C ALA A 446 -30.74 -14.97 6.56
N ARG A 447 -31.76 -14.18 6.94
CA ARG A 447 -31.73 -13.28 8.10
C ARG A 447 -31.60 -14.00 9.44
N ASN A 448 -32.07 -15.24 9.55
CA ASN A 448 -31.90 -16.06 10.76
C ASN A 448 -30.59 -16.87 10.75
N ALA A 449 -30.02 -17.19 9.58
CA ALA A 449 -28.80 -17.98 9.48
C ALA A 449 -27.52 -17.18 9.85
N VAL A 450 -27.47 -15.88 9.56
CA VAL A 450 -26.33 -15.00 9.91
C VAL A 450 -26.20 -14.81 11.44
N VAL A 451 -27.30 -14.95 12.19
CA VAL A 451 -27.36 -14.69 13.64
C VAL A 451 -26.65 -15.77 14.48
N HIS A 452 -26.42 -16.98 13.95
CA HIS A 452 -25.94 -18.13 14.75
C HIS A 452 -24.63 -18.79 14.27
N GLY A 453 -23.88 -18.15 13.36
CA GLY A 453 -22.49 -18.54 13.04
C GLY A 453 -21.45 -17.97 14.03
N THR A 454 -20.39 -18.78 14.27
CA THR A 454 -19.09 -18.45 14.92
C THR A 454 -19.11 -17.85 16.35
N LYS A 455 -19.11 -18.75 17.35
CA LYS A 455 -18.72 -18.43 18.74
C LYS A 455 -17.18 -18.31 18.86
N ALA A 456 -16.62 -17.09 18.70
CA ALA A 456 -15.37 -16.59 19.35
C ALA A 456 -14.74 -15.38 18.62
N SER A 457 -15.48 -14.27 18.44
CA SER A 457 -14.87 -12.94 18.14
C SER A 457 -15.84 -11.76 18.33
N LYS A 458 -17.15 -12.00 18.17
CA LYS A 458 -18.28 -11.04 18.19
C LYS A 458 -18.44 -10.12 19.44
N ASN A 459 -17.50 -10.08 20.37
CA ASN A 459 -17.62 -9.31 21.62
C ASN A 459 -17.10 -7.86 21.53
N ASN A 460 -16.53 -7.44 20.39
CA ASN A 460 -15.94 -6.10 20.22
C ASN A 460 -16.62 -5.23 19.15
N GLU A 461 -17.69 -5.71 18.51
CA GLU A 461 -18.51 -4.90 17.60
C GLU A 461 -19.73 -4.40 18.37
N PHE A 462 -20.13 -3.15 18.15
CA PHE A 462 -21.39 -2.63 18.65
C PHE A 462 -22.25 -2.10 17.49
N SER A 463 -23.56 -2.10 17.72
CA SER A 463 -24.54 -1.42 16.87
C SER A 463 -25.50 -0.64 17.74
N LEU A 464 -25.75 0.62 17.41
CA LEU A 464 -26.65 1.51 18.11
C LEU A 464 -27.69 2.05 17.13
N ASP A 465 -28.98 1.85 17.43
CA ASP A 465 -30.08 2.43 16.66
C ASP A 465 -30.23 3.92 17.03
N LEU A 466 -30.09 4.80 16.04
CA LEU A 466 -30.19 6.25 16.16
C LEU A 466 -31.67 6.70 16.09
N PRO A 467 -32.03 7.89 16.63
CA PRO A 467 -33.42 8.36 16.69
C PRO A 467 -34.11 8.57 15.33
N ASP A 468 -33.34 8.76 14.25
CA ASP A 468 -33.83 8.90 12.88
C ASP A 468 -34.07 7.56 12.16
N GLY A 469 -33.78 6.44 12.84
CA GLY A 469 -33.92 5.09 12.29
C GLY A 469 -32.68 4.58 11.55
N HIS A 470 -31.59 5.35 11.51
CA HIS A 470 -30.29 4.84 11.07
C HIS A 470 -29.61 4.01 12.18
N ARG A 471 -28.59 3.25 11.81
CA ARG A 471 -27.84 2.40 12.74
C ARG A 471 -26.36 2.74 12.66
N LEU A 472 -25.80 3.17 13.78
CA LEU A 472 -24.38 3.41 13.93
C LEU A 472 -23.68 2.11 14.32
N TYR A 473 -22.61 1.77 13.62
CA TYR A 473 -21.77 0.61 13.92
C TYR A 473 -20.39 1.05 14.38
N GLY A 474 -19.63 0.17 15.02
CA GLY A 474 -18.22 0.41 15.29
C GLY A 474 -17.58 -0.59 16.22
N LEU A 475 -16.33 -0.29 16.60
CA LEU A 475 -15.55 -1.12 17.51
C LEU A 475 -15.69 -0.61 18.95
N ARG A 476 -15.89 -1.54 19.89
CA ARG A 476 -15.88 -1.29 21.34
C ARG A 476 -14.95 -2.28 22.01
N HIS A 477 -14.15 -1.81 22.97
CA HIS A 477 -13.32 -2.65 23.81
C HIS A 477 -13.27 -2.14 25.24
N GLY A 478 -13.15 -3.03 26.22
CA GLY A 478 -13.16 -2.71 27.64
C GLY A 478 -14.53 -2.96 28.30
N ASP A 479 -14.47 -3.34 29.57
CA ASP A 479 -15.62 -3.49 30.46
C ASP A 479 -15.73 -2.19 31.28
N PRO A 480 -16.77 -1.35 31.10
CA PRO A 480 -16.82 -0.03 31.72
C PRO A 480 -16.70 -0.06 33.24
N LEU A 481 -17.18 -1.13 33.89
CA LEU A 481 -17.10 -1.33 35.34
C LEU A 481 -15.67 -1.55 35.85
N LYS A 482 -14.70 -1.68 34.93
CA LYS A 482 -13.27 -1.92 35.20
C LYS A 482 -12.35 -0.86 34.57
N CYS A 483 -12.92 0.13 33.90
CA CYS A 483 -12.16 1.17 33.20
C CYS A 483 -12.00 2.41 34.07
N SER A 484 -10.87 3.11 33.94
CA SER A 484 -10.58 4.38 34.61
C SER A 484 -10.93 5.59 33.76
N ALA A 485 -11.07 5.41 32.44
CA ALA A 485 -11.40 6.43 31.46
C ALA A 485 -11.99 5.79 30.19
N ALA A 486 -12.70 6.58 29.39
CA ALA A 486 -13.16 6.21 28.05
C ALA A 486 -12.32 6.91 26.98
N VAL A 487 -12.09 6.25 25.84
CA VAL A 487 -11.38 6.80 24.68
C VAL A 487 -12.26 6.66 23.44
N LEU A 488 -12.72 7.78 22.89
CA LEU A 488 -13.50 7.87 21.66
C LEU A 488 -12.57 8.19 20.49
N LEU A 489 -12.44 7.29 19.51
CA LEU A 489 -11.65 7.51 18.30
C LEU A 489 -12.55 7.89 17.12
N ILE A 490 -12.30 9.06 16.53
CA ILE A 490 -13.09 9.64 15.44
C ILE A 490 -12.23 9.75 14.17
N HIS A 491 -12.56 8.98 13.13
CA HIS A 491 -11.82 8.95 11.88
C HIS A 491 -12.19 10.11 10.94
N GLY A 492 -11.37 10.32 9.91
CA GLY A 492 -11.63 11.27 8.82
C GLY A 492 -12.46 10.65 7.70
N LEU A 493 -12.76 11.47 6.68
CA LEU A 493 -13.40 11.03 5.43
C LEU A 493 -12.61 9.89 4.76
N GLY A 494 -13.33 8.91 4.22
CA GLY A 494 -12.73 7.79 3.47
C GLY A 494 -11.99 6.75 4.31
N GLY A 495 -12.15 6.77 5.64
CA GLY A 495 -11.75 5.67 6.50
C GLY A 495 -12.93 5.14 7.30
N ALA A 496 -13.12 3.83 7.32
CA ALA A 496 -13.85 3.14 8.38
C ALA A 496 -12.90 2.80 9.55
N PRO A 497 -13.36 2.61 10.81
CA PRO A 497 -12.51 2.14 11.92
C PRO A 497 -11.71 0.87 11.60
N GLU A 498 -12.23 0.00 10.73
CA GLU A 498 -11.65 -1.26 10.29
C GLU A 498 -10.56 -1.10 9.21
N LEU A 499 -10.61 -0.01 8.44
CA LEU A 499 -9.75 0.32 7.29
C LEU A 499 -8.75 1.46 7.61
N SER A 500 -8.96 2.16 8.72
CA SER A 500 -8.19 3.31 9.18
C SER A 500 -6.97 2.90 10.04
N PRO A 501 -5.91 3.74 10.14
CA PRO A 501 -4.86 3.62 11.18
C PRO A 501 -5.41 3.38 12.59
N MET A 502 -6.65 3.80 12.85
CA MET A 502 -7.38 3.56 14.09
C MET A 502 -7.51 2.09 14.48
N ARG A 503 -7.53 1.13 13.53
CA ARG A 503 -7.57 -0.30 13.87
C ARG A 503 -6.35 -0.73 14.69
N GLU A 504 -5.15 -0.29 14.29
CA GLU A 504 -3.93 -0.56 15.05
C GLU A 504 -3.90 0.23 16.37
N TRP A 505 -4.43 1.46 16.40
CA TRP A 505 -4.54 2.22 17.64
C TRP A 505 -5.48 1.58 18.66
N VAL A 506 -6.67 1.11 18.24
CA VAL A 506 -7.60 0.33 19.07
C VAL A 506 -6.93 -0.97 19.53
N ALA A 507 -6.29 -1.72 18.63
CA ALA A 507 -5.58 -2.95 18.96
C ALA A 507 -4.40 -2.71 19.92
N ARG A 508 -3.76 -1.54 19.87
CA ARG A 508 -2.62 -1.19 20.72
C ARG A 508 -3.05 -0.66 22.09
N LEU A 509 -4.05 0.22 22.16
CA LEU A 509 -4.70 0.62 23.42
C LEU A 509 -5.19 -0.63 24.18
N ARG A 510 -5.90 -1.52 23.49
CA ARG A 510 -6.31 -2.83 24.03
C ARG A 510 -5.14 -3.66 24.60
N ARG A 511 -4.00 -3.69 23.92
CA ARG A 511 -2.81 -4.45 24.35
C ARG A 511 -2.06 -3.80 25.52
N THR A 512 -2.12 -2.48 25.67
CA THR A 512 -1.30 -1.73 26.65
C THR A 512 -2.09 -1.19 27.83
N ARG A 513 -3.42 -1.10 27.74
CA ARG A 513 -4.32 -0.44 28.69
C ARG A 513 -5.68 -1.17 28.75
N SER A 514 -5.73 -2.24 29.54
CA SER A 514 -6.98 -2.97 29.83
C SER A 514 -7.97 -2.20 30.70
N ASP A 515 -7.54 -1.07 31.26
CA ASP A 515 -8.28 -0.12 32.08
C ASP A 515 -8.97 0.99 31.27
N LEU A 516 -9.04 0.88 29.93
CA LEU A 516 -9.69 1.87 29.06
C LEU A 516 -10.89 1.29 28.31
N LEU A 517 -12.01 2.04 28.33
CA LEU A 517 -13.16 1.78 27.49
C LEU A 517 -12.93 2.47 26.14
N VAL A 518 -12.46 1.71 25.15
CA VAL A 518 -12.13 2.22 23.82
C VAL A 518 -13.33 2.06 22.88
N VAL A 519 -13.77 3.14 22.24
CA VAL A 519 -14.91 3.16 21.31
C VAL A 519 -14.49 3.87 20.02
N ALA A 520 -14.73 3.25 18.87
CA ALA A 520 -14.43 3.81 17.55
C ALA A 520 -15.65 3.61 16.64
N PRO A 521 -16.59 4.57 16.57
CA PRO A 521 -17.74 4.51 15.67
C PRO A 521 -17.32 4.68 14.20
N ASN A 522 -18.07 4.05 13.30
CA ASN A 522 -18.02 4.32 11.86
C ASN A 522 -19.07 5.39 11.51
N LEU A 523 -18.63 6.64 11.36
CA LEU A 523 -19.50 7.81 11.15
C LEU A 523 -19.94 8.01 9.68
N TYR A 524 -19.43 7.21 8.75
CA TYR A 524 -19.85 7.25 7.35
C TYR A 524 -20.61 5.97 7.02
N HIS A 525 -21.84 6.12 6.51
CA HIS A 525 -22.71 4.99 6.15
C HIS A 525 -22.20 4.26 4.89
N GLU A 526 -21.11 3.50 5.01
CA GLU A 526 -20.46 2.78 3.91
C GLU A 526 -21.18 1.48 3.50
N GLU A 527 -22.29 1.11 4.15
CA GLU A 527 -23.18 0.08 3.60
C GLU A 527 -23.70 0.53 2.22
N LYS A 528 -23.40 -0.27 1.20
CA LYS A 528 -23.59 0.05 -0.24
C LYS A 528 -25.03 0.42 -0.63
N GLU A 529 -26.04 0.13 0.19
CA GLU A 529 -27.41 0.57 -0.01
C GLU A 529 -27.70 1.96 0.60
N LEU A 530 -27.14 2.31 1.78
CA LEU A 530 -27.29 3.65 2.37
C LEU A 530 -26.40 4.72 1.70
N ALA A 531 -25.22 4.33 1.19
CA ALA A 531 -24.34 5.26 0.45
C ALA A 531 -25.01 5.92 -0.79
N ARG A 532 -26.16 5.37 -1.25
CA ARG A 532 -26.98 5.96 -2.32
C ARG A 532 -27.98 7.01 -1.82
N SER A 533 -28.35 7.01 -0.54
CA SER A 533 -29.22 8.01 0.10
C SER A 533 -28.49 9.02 0.97
N SER A 534 -27.32 8.68 1.53
CA SER A 534 -26.57 9.51 2.50
C SER A 534 -25.75 10.65 1.87
N ARG A 535 -26.13 11.14 0.68
CA ARG A 535 -25.50 12.33 0.10
C ARG A 535 -25.92 13.55 0.93
N ASN A 536 -24.99 14.05 1.75
CA ASN A 536 -25.10 15.18 2.68
C ASN A 536 -25.45 14.83 4.16
N CYS A 537 -24.77 13.85 4.77
CA CYS A 537 -24.61 13.89 6.23
C CYS A 537 -23.81 15.14 6.62
N SER A 538 -24.46 16.09 7.30
CA SER A 538 -23.82 17.34 7.74
C SER A 538 -22.89 17.09 8.93
N LEU A 539 -21.90 17.98 9.15
CA LEU A 539 -21.07 17.95 10.37
C LEU A 539 -21.96 17.94 11.63
N THR A 540 -23.02 18.74 11.64
CA THR A 540 -24.02 18.82 12.71
C THR A 540 -24.77 17.51 12.94
N THR A 541 -24.98 16.69 11.90
CA THR A 541 -25.56 15.34 12.02
C THR A 541 -24.57 14.43 12.75
N SER A 542 -23.33 14.33 12.26
CA SER A 542 -22.31 13.48 12.87
C SER A 542 -21.97 13.87 14.32
N VAL A 543 -22.07 15.14 14.69
CA VAL A 543 -21.95 15.58 16.10
C VAL A 543 -23.10 15.06 16.95
N LYS A 544 -24.36 15.14 16.48
CA LYS A 544 -25.52 14.57 17.19
C LYS A 544 -25.44 13.06 17.32
N ASP A 545 -24.94 12.37 16.29
CA ASP A 545 -24.74 10.91 16.32
C ASP A 545 -23.71 10.52 17.38
N LEU A 546 -22.64 11.32 17.53
CA LEU A 546 -21.63 11.16 18.57
C LEU A 546 -22.17 11.50 19.97
N GLU A 547 -22.92 12.59 20.13
CA GLU A 547 -23.59 12.92 21.40
C GLU A 547 -24.57 11.82 21.83
N PHE A 548 -25.33 11.27 20.88
CA PHE A 548 -26.23 10.15 21.11
C PHE A 548 -25.45 8.86 21.45
N LEU A 549 -24.34 8.59 20.78
CA LEU A 549 -23.44 7.48 21.11
C LEU A 549 -22.89 7.60 22.54
N LEU A 550 -22.43 8.79 22.93
CA LEU A 550 -21.91 9.06 24.28
C LEU A 550 -22.99 8.84 25.34
N ALA A 551 -24.21 9.32 25.10
CA ALA A 551 -25.34 9.18 26.04
C ALA A 551 -25.86 7.74 26.16
N ASN A 552 -25.74 6.92 25.10
CA ASN A 552 -26.33 5.57 25.05
C ASN A 552 -25.31 4.42 25.12
N THR A 553 -24.00 4.70 25.15
CA THR A 553 -22.97 3.67 25.38
C THR A 553 -22.83 3.42 26.88
N PRO A 554 -23.20 2.23 27.40
CA PRO A 554 -23.20 1.98 28.84
C PRO A 554 -21.82 2.19 29.46
N GLY A 555 -21.74 3.00 30.51
CA GLY A 555 -20.51 3.31 31.23
C GLY A 555 -19.60 4.34 30.56
N MET A 556 -20.02 4.99 29.47
CA MET A 556 -19.21 6.01 28.78
C MET A 556 -19.44 7.43 29.31
N ALA A 557 -20.61 7.72 29.87
CA ALA A 557 -20.95 9.01 30.45
C ALA A 557 -20.44 9.17 31.90
N GLU A 558 -20.18 8.04 32.55
CA GLU A 558 -19.71 7.93 33.93
C GLU A 558 -18.17 7.94 34.05
N LEU A 559 -17.46 7.83 32.92
CA LEU A 559 -16.01 7.81 32.86
C LEU A 559 -15.45 9.14 32.31
N PRO A 560 -14.25 9.58 32.75
CA PRO A 560 -13.55 10.68 32.11
C PRO A 560 -13.28 10.32 30.63
N LEU A 561 -13.84 11.10 29.70
CA LEU A 561 -13.75 10.86 28.27
C LEU A 561 -12.52 11.53 27.65
N ILE A 562 -11.83 10.81 26.78
CA ILE A 562 -10.76 11.33 25.94
C ILE A 562 -11.18 11.16 24.49
N VAL A 563 -11.16 12.23 23.70
CA VAL A 563 -11.50 12.17 22.29
C VAL A 563 -10.21 12.23 21.45
N LEU A 564 -10.06 11.29 20.52
CA LEU A 564 -8.94 11.19 19.60
C LEU A 564 -9.46 11.33 18.17
N GLY A 565 -9.27 12.49 17.56
CA GLY A 565 -9.76 12.80 16.22
C GLY A 565 -8.65 12.78 15.16
N HIS A 566 -8.88 12.13 14.01
CA HIS A 566 -8.01 12.19 12.83
C HIS A 566 -8.71 12.85 11.63
N GLY A 567 -8.03 13.76 10.92
CA GLY A 567 -8.60 14.38 9.71
C GLY A 567 -9.84 15.20 10.03
N MET A 568 -10.92 14.99 9.26
CA MET A 568 -12.25 15.52 9.59
C MET A 568 -12.78 15.07 10.96
N GLY A 569 -12.34 13.91 11.46
CA GLY A 569 -12.66 13.46 12.82
C GLY A 569 -12.05 14.34 13.91
N GLY A 570 -10.99 15.09 13.59
CA GLY A 570 -10.46 16.15 14.44
C GLY A 570 -11.43 17.33 14.59
N LEU A 571 -12.09 17.76 13.51
CA LEU A 571 -13.11 18.80 13.56
C LEU A 571 -14.34 18.35 14.36
N LEU A 572 -14.80 17.11 14.12
CA LEU A 572 -15.89 16.52 14.90
C LEU A 572 -15.54 16.43 16.39
N ALA A 573 -14.30 16.05 16.73
CA ALA A 573 -13.82 16.03 18.10
C ALA A 573 -13.85 17.42 18.77
N THR A 574 -13.53 18.50 18.03
CA THR A 574 -13.62 19.89 18.55
C THR A 574 -15.04 20.42 18.68
N ALA A 575 -16.03 19.79 18.04
CA ALA A 575 -17.43 20.20 18.09
C ALA A 575 -18.22 19.53 19.23
N LEU A 576 -17.65 18.52 19.91
CA LEU A 576 -18.24 17.92 21.11
C LEU A 576 -18.19 18.87 22.31
N THR A 577 -19.20 18.78 23.19
CA THR A 577 -19.32 19.75 24.29
C THR A 577 -18.16 19.60 25.31
N PRO A 578 -17.51 20.70 25.74
CA PRO A 578 -16.37 20.63 26.67
C PRO A 578 -16.71 19.99 28.02
N ALA A 579 -17.97 20.08 28.47
CA ALA A 579 -18.44 19.49 29.72
C ALA A 579 -18.33 17.95 29.75
N GLN A 580 -18.24 17.31 28.58
CA GLN A 580 -18.11 15.85 28.45
C GLN A 580 -16.68 15.40 28.17
N VAL A 581 -15.75 16.27 27.79
CA VAL A 581 -14.41 15.90 27.29
C VAL A 581 -13.32 16.23 28.31
N GLY A 582 -12.80 15.21 29.00
CA GLY A 582 -11.68 15.30 29.93
C GLY A 582 -10.29 15.34 29.26
N GLY A 583 -10.20 15.06 27.97
CA GLY A 583 -8.97 15.24 27.19
C GLY A 583 -9.18 15.14 25.67
N LEU A 584 -8.38 15.85 24.90
CA LEU A 584 -8.50 15.92 23.44
C LEU A 584 -7.14 15.66 22.76
N VAL A 585 -7.10 14.71 21.83
CA VAL A 585 -5.92 14.35 21.04
C VAL A 585 -6.26 14.50 19.57
N LEU A 586 -5.89 15.64 18.97
CA LEU A 586 -6.06 15.86 17.53
C LEU A 586 -4.82 15.37 16.78
N VAL A 587 -5.04 14.66 15.68
CA VAL A 587 -4.02 14.18 14.74
C VAL A 587 -4.40 14.65 13.34
N ASN A 588 -3.58 15.50 12.70
CA ASN A 588 -3.85 16.03 11.36
C ASN A 588 -5.31 16.53 11.17
N PRO A 589 -5.81 17.49 11.97
CA PRO A 589 -7.18 18.00 11.82
C PRO A 589 -7.30 18.86 10.56
N ASN A 590 -8.22 18.51 9.65
CA ASN A 590 -8.48 19.30 8.43
C ASN A 590 -9.02 20.70 8.80
N HIS A 591 -8.78 21.72 7.98
CA HIS A 591 -9.38 23.04 8.17
C HIS A 591 -10.62 23.24 7.26
N PRO A 592 -11.74 23.80 7.76
CA PRO A 592 -12.99 23.90 6.98
C PRO A 592 -12.92 24.84 5.77
N ASN A 593 -11.88 25.67 5.65
CA ASN A 593 -11.69 26.57 4.49
C ASN A 593 -10.84 25.96 3.35
N ASP A 594 -10.42 24.70 3.42
CA ASP A 594 -9.60 24.06 2.37
C ASP A 594 -10.41 23.64 1.12
N GLY A 595 -11.44 24.42 0.78
CA GLY A 595 -11.98 24.52 -0.59
C GLY A 595 -13.12 23.57 -1.00
N LEU A 596 -13.77 22.84 -0.09
CA LEU A 596 -14.73 21.79 -0.47
C LEU A 596 -16.17 21.86 0.05
N PHE A 597 -16.56 22.86 0.87
CA PHE A 597 -17.96 23.00 1.31
C PHE A 597 -18.45 24.46 1.28
N ASN A 598 -19.66 24.64 0.75
CA ASN A 598 -20.35 25.94 0.71
C ASN A 598 -20.80 26.38 2.11
N GLN A 599 -20.91 27.70 2.29
CA GLN A 599 -21.06 28.36 3.58
C GLN A 599 -22.40 28.05 4.28
N GLU A 600 -22.32 27.48 5.49
CA GLU A 600 -23.27 27.74 6.58
C GLU A 600 -22.47 28.07 7.86
N SER A 601 -22.84 29.15 8.54
CA SER A 601 -22.08 29.71 9.67
C SER A 601 -22.47 29.07 11.01
N ILE A 602 -21.49 28.51 11.72
CA ILE A 602 -21.67 27.95 13.07
C ILE A 602 -21.43 29.03 14.13
N HIS A 603 -22.34 29.15 15.11
CA HIS A 603 -22.17 29.97 16.31
C HIS A 603 -21.92 29.08 17.53
N LEU A 604 -20.92 29.47 18.35
CA LEU A 604 -20.60 28.82 19.62
C LEU A 604 -20.69 29.85 20.76
N SER A 605 -21.19 29.41 21.92
CA SER A 605 -21.30 30.20 23.15
C SER A 605 -20.63 29.47 24.30
N MET A 606 -19.92 30.20 25.18
CA MET A 606 -19.40 29.68 26.45
C MET A 606 -19.77 30.60 27.62
N LEU A 607 -19.97 30.00 28.80
CA LEU A 607 -20.14 30.72 30.06
C LEU A 607 -18.76 31.07 30.64
N GLY A 608 -18.43 32.35 30.72
CA GLY A 608 -17.11 32.79 31.19
C GLY A 608 -16.81 34.29 31.07
N GLY A 609 -17.81 35.16 30.95
CA GLY A 609 -17.65 36.62 31.10
C GLY A 609 -16.89 37.39 30.01
N GLN A 610 -16.12 36.75 29.11
CA GLN A 610 -15.47 37.41 27.98
C GLN A 610 -16.13 37.07 26.64
N GLN A 611 -16.54 38.10 25.90
CA GLN A 611 -16.93 37.96 24.49
C GLN A 611 -15.70 37.80 23.61
N ILE A 612 -15.56 36.66 22.94
CA ILE A 612 -14.68 36.54 21.77
C ILE A 612 -15.53 36.85 20.52
N ARG A 613 -15.32 38.03 19.93
CA ARG A 613 -15.81 38.33 18.57
C ARG A 613 -14.79 37.87 17.55
N MET A 614 -15.03 36.73 16.90
CA MET A 614 -14.38 36.45 15.63
C MET A 614 -14.89 37.44 14.58
N ARG A 615 -13.97 38.20 13.98
CA ARG A 615 -14.25 39.07 12.84
C ARG A 615 -13.40 38.58 11.67
N VAL A 616 -13.99 37.79 10.78
CA VAL A 616 -13.33 37.34 9.56
C VAL A 616 -13.31 38.51 8.58
N GLY A 617 -12.19 39.23 8.56
CA GLY A 617 -11.92 40.22 7.52
C GLY A 617 -11.29 39.55 6.31
N VAL A 618 -11.92 39.65 5.14
CA VAL A 618 -11.24 39.35 3.88
C VAL A 618 -10.27 40.49 3.60
N GLY A 619 -9.01 40.30 3.99
CA GLY A 619 -7.92 41.18 3.60
C GLY A 619 -7.60 40.99 2.12
N GLY A 620 -8.27 41.76 1.26
CA GLY A 620 -7.77 41.97 -0.10
C GLY A 620 -6.39 42.59 -0.03
N ILE A 621 -5.41 41.99 -0.71
CA ILE A 621 -4.10 42.61 -0.88
C ILE A 621 -4.22 43.60 -2.03
N ASP A 622 -4.25 44.89 -1.72
CA ASP A 622 -3.96 45.92 -2.72
C ASP A 622 -2.49 45.80 -3.12
N VAL A 623 -2.24 45.24 -4.30
CA VAL A 623 -0.92 45.21 -4.92
C VAL A 623 -0.75 46.49 -5.77
N PRO A 624 0.30 47.30 -5.54
CA PRO A 624 0.61 48.43 -6.41
C PRO A 624 0.80 47.97 -7.86
N LYS A 625 0.26 48.73 -8.82
CA LYS A 625 0.21 48.39 -10.25
C LYS A 625 1.56 48.38 -10.99
N GLU A 626 2.67 48.49 -10.26
CA GLU A 626 3.98 48.90 -10.78
C GLU A 626 5.13 48.10 -10.14
N MET A 627 5.20 46.79 -10.35
CA MET A 627 6.47 46.03 -10.51
C MET A 627 6.23 44.81 -11.38
N GLY A 628 7.12 44.60 -12.36
CA GLY A 628 6.96 43.60 -13.42
C GLY A 628 7.61 42.24 -13.13
N GLU A 629 7.55 41.39 -14.15
CA GLU A 629 8.05 40.01 -14.17
C GLU A 629 9.58 39.95 -14.01
N GLU A 630 10.09 39.49 -12.85
CA GLU A 630 11.31 38.65 -12.74
C GLU A 630 11.56 38.16 -11.30
N TYR A 631 12.22 36.99 -11.19
CA TYR A 631 12.55 36.23 -9.96
C TYR A 631 11.35 35.65 -9.15
N GLN A 632 11.10 34.34 -9.05
CA GLN A 632 11.89 33.07 -8.99
C GLN A 632 11.85 32.45 -7.57
N ASN A 633 11.26 31.25 -7.51
CA ASN A 633 11.91 30.03 -7.02
C ASN A 633 12.96 30.20 -5.91
N TRP A 634 12.52 30.11 -4.66
CA TRP A 634 13.38 29.70 -3.55
C TRP A 634 12.71 28.54 -2.78
N PRO A 635 13.49 27.59 -2.24
CA PRO A 635 12.93 26.34 -1.73
C PRO A 635 12.17 26.60 -0.44
N VAL A 636 10.89 26.23 -0.41
CA VAL A 636 10.15 26.12 0.85
C VAL A 636 10.65 24.87 1.58
N HIS A 637 11.69 25.05 2.40
CA HIS A 637 12.07 24.03 3.38
C HIS A 637 10.90 23.82 4.36
N THR A 638 10.27 22.65 4.28
CA THR A 638 9.09 22.31 5.09
C THR A 638 9.48 22.13 6.56
N HIS A 639 9.31 23.19 7.35
CA HIS A 639 9.54 23.17 8.80
C HIS A 639 8.22 23.14 9.56
N LEU A 640 7.84 21.98 10.10
CA LEU A 640 6.71 21.86 11.01
C LEU A 640 6.95 22.70 12.28
N ARG A 641 5.95 23.49 12.68
CA ARG A 641 5.87 24.19 13.98
C ARG A 641 4.43 24.20 14.45
N THR A 642 4.18 23.73 15.67
CA THR A 642 2.82 23.61 16.26
C THR A 642 2.87 23.91 17.76
N ILE A 643 1.76 24.40 18.32
CA ILE A 643 1.65 24.88 19.71
C ILE A 643 0.18 24.68 20.17
N VAL A 644 -0.10 24.29 21.44
CA VAL A 644 -1.47 24.09 22.05
C VAL A 644 -1.42 24.21 23.61
N TYR A 645 -2.56 24.42 24.31
CA TYR A 645 -2.70 24.60 25.78
C TYR A 645 -3.70 23.67 26.51
N ASN A 646 -3.66 23.66 27.87
CA ASN A 646 -4.75 24.15 28.75
C ASN A 646 -4.38 24.11 30.26
N ASP A 647 -5.17 24.75 31.13
CA ASP A 647 -5.06 24.64 32.60
C ASP A 647 -5.48 23.24 33.09
N ALA A 648 -4.49 22.37 33.32
CA ALA A 648 -4.55 20.93 33.65
C ALA A 648 -4.70 19.97 32.44
N PRO A 649 -4.05 18.78 32.48
CA PRO A 649 -3.13 18.44 31.39
C PRO A 649 -3.73 17.61 30.26
N VAL A 650 -3.59 18.11 29.03
CA VAL A 650 -3.96 17.46 27.77
C VAL A 650 -2.76 17.55 26.79
N ARG A 651 -2.54 16.52 25.95
CA ARG A 651 -1.45 16.47 24.94
C ARG A 651 -2.01 16.29 23.52
N VAL A 652 -1.52 17.08 22.56
CA VAL A 652 -2.01 17.15 21.16
C VAL A 652 -0.86 16.95 20.15
N VAL A 653 -1.10 16.41 18.93
CA VAL A 653 -0.05 16.04 17.94
C VAL A 653 -0.46 16.29 16.47
N ALA A 654 -0.07 17.44 15.87
CA ALA A 654 -0.20 17.78 14.43
C ALA A 654 0.88 18.84 14.03
N ASP A 655 1.04 19.40 12.83
CA ASP A 655 0.40 19.20 11.51
C ASP A 655 1.43 19.35 10.35
N SER A 656 1.13 18.89 9.13
CA SER A 656 1.99 18.95 7.92
C SER A 656 1.83 20.19 7.00
N THR A 657 0.87 21.08 7.23
CA THR A 657 0.64 22.28 6.40
C THR A 657 0.84 23.59 7.17
N GLY A 658 1.59 24.53 6.59
CA GLY A 658 2.14 25.70 7.29
C GLY A 658 1.15 26.86 7.52
N SER A 659 0.04 26.64 8.23
CA SER A 659 -0.92 27.71 8.56
C SER A 659 -0.45 28.62 9.72
N ARG A 660 -0.80 29.91 9.67
CA ARG A 660 -0.53 30.88 10.77
C ARG A 660 -1.25 30.55 12.08
N PHE A 661 -2.29 29.72 12.02
CA PHE A 661 -3.32 29.56 13.04
C PHE A 661 -2.80 29.09 14.41
N ALA A 662 -1.86 28.12 14.42
CA ALA A 662 -1.30 27.58 15.65
C ALA A 662 -0.42 28.56 16.42
N ARG A 663 0.02 29.68 15.81
CA ARG A 663 0.87 30.67 16.48
C ARG A 663 0.04 31.72 17.20
N ASP A 664 -0.95 32.30 16.52
CA ASP A 664 -1.85 33.31 17.11
C ASP A 664 -2.69 32.73 18.27
N TYR A 665 -2.99 31.42 18.22
CA TYR A 665 -3.62 30.73 19.34
C TYR A 665 -2.75 30.82 20.60
N CYS A 666 -1.42 30.70 20.51
CA CYS A 666 -0.55 30.26 21.60
C CYS A 666 0.21 31.28 22.45
N ASP A 667 0.04 32.58 22.21
CA ASP A 667 0.67 33.65 23.00
C ASP A 667 -0.20 34.18 24.19
N HIS A 668 -1.26 33.46 24.57
CA HIS A 668 -2.39 33.93 25.41
C HIS A 668 -2.85 33.02 26.57
N ALA A 669 -2.32 31.79 26.78
CA ALA A 669 -2.71 30.93 27.92
C ALA A 669 -1.51 30.20 28.59
N PRO A 670 -1.39 30.20 29.94
CA PRO A 670 -0.32 29.49 30.66
C PRO A 670 -0.47 27.94 30.63
N GLY A 671 0.63 27.21 30.84
CA GLY A 671 0.60 25.81 31.32
C GLY A 671 0.90 24.66 30.34
N SER A 672 1.32 24.91 29.10
CA SER A 672 1.47 23.89 28.05
C SER A 672 2.82 23.15 27.98
N GLU A 673 2.81 21.87 27.59
CA GLU A 673 4.00 21.05 27.23
C GLU A 673 3.85 20.46 25.80
N LEU A 674 4.83 20.71 24.91
CA LEU A 674 4.79 20.32 23.49
C LEU A 674 5.60 19.04 23.21
N THR A 675 5.05 18.12 22.42
CA THR A 675 5.78 16.94 21.92
C THR A 675 5.74 16.87 20.40
N THR A 676 6.89 17.03 19.75
CA THR A 676 7.03 16.96 18.28
C THR A 676 7.50 15.58 17.84
N VAL A 677 6.87 14.99 16.82
CA VAL A 677 7.33 13.74 16.18
C VAL A 677 7.38 13.93 14.67
N ASN A 678 8.53 13.62 14.09
CA ASN A 678 8.78 13.69 12.65
C ASN A 678 8.45 12.33 12.02
N ALA A 679 7.57 12.32 11.02
CA ALA A 679 7.05 11.12 10.37
C ALA A 679 6.53 11.44 8.96
N ARG A 680 6.59 10.46 8.05
CA ARG A 680 6.10 10.54 6.66
C ARG A 680 4.69 9.97 6.49
N SER A 681 4.22 9.16 7.44
CA SER A 681 2.86 8.60 7.47
C SER A 681 2.33 8.49 8.90
N ILE A 682 1.02 8.68 9.05
CA ILE A 682 0.28 8.45 10.30
C ILE A 682 0.34 6.99 10.80
N THR A 683 0.59 6.04 9.90
CA THR A 683 0.77 4.62 10.23
C THR A 683 2.15 4.30 10.80
N GLU A 684 3.08 5.26 10.84
CA GLU A 684 4.42 4.98 11.34
C GLU A 684 4.43 4.61 12.84
N PRO A 685 5.36 3.72 13.26
CA PRO A 685 5.55 3.39 14.67
C PRO A 685 5.88 4.62 15.55
N SER A 686 6.50 5.64 14.97
CA SER A 686 6.81 6.94 15.59
C SER A 686 5.54 7.69 15.98
N VAL A 687 4.62 7.93 15.04
CA VAL A 687 3.32 8.59 15.25
C VAL A 687 2.47 7.76 16.21
N THR A 688 2.39 6.46 16.00
CA THR A 688 1.62 5.58 16.88
C THR A 688 2.15 5.62 18.32
N LYS A 689 3.48 5.66 18.53
CA LYS A 689 4.07 5.84 19.86
C LYS A 689 3.71 7.22 20.46
N ALA A 690 3.73 8.28 19.66
CA ALA A 690 3.35 9.64 20.08
C ALA A 690 1.89 9.70 20.55
N VAL A 691 0.99 9.14 19.76
CA VAL A 691 -0.46 9.07 20.04
C VAL A 691 -0.74 8.30 21.33
N MET A 692 -0.11 7.13 21.52
CA MET A 692 -0.27 6.35 22.76
C MET A 692 0.23 7.11 24.00
N GLU A 693 1.33 7.86 23.88
CA GLU A 693 1.88 8.68 24.97
C GLU A 693 1.03 9.93 25.25
N ALA A 694 0.41 10.52 24.23
CA ALA A 694 -0.56 11.61 24.38
C ALA A 694 -1.82 11.13 25.11
N VAL A 695 -2.41 10.00 24.68
CA VAL A 695 -3.54 9.36 25.36
C VAL A 695 -3.17 8.99 26.80
N ARG A 696 -1.98 8.44 27.06
CA ARG A 696 -1.53 8.08 28.42
C ARG A 696 -1.61 9.27 29.38
N VAL A 697 -1.18 10.45 28.94
CA VAL A 697 -1.19 11.67 29.78
C VAL A 697 -2.57 12.29 29.87
N ALA A 698 -3.36 12.29 28.79
CA ALA A 698 -4.77 12.71 28.86
C ALA A 698 -5.56 11.87 29.90
N VAL A 699 -5.33 10.55 29.98
CA VAL A 699 -5.92 9.70 31.03
C VAL A 699 -5.45 10.14 32.42
N ALA A 700 -4.14 10.36 32.61
CA ALA A 700 -3.61 10.77 33.90
C ALA A 700 -4.18 12.11 34.38
N GLY A 701 -4.37 13.08 33.48
CA GLY A 701 -5.02 14.36 33.75
C GLY A 701 -6.49 14.19 34.15
N ALA A 702 -7.27 13.50 33.31
CA ALA A 702 -8.71 13.35 33.48
C ALA A 702 -9.11 12.55 34.75
N VAL A 703 -8.30 11.57 35.16
CA VAL A 703 -8.49 10.84 36.43
C VAL A 703 -8.14 11.71 37.65
N SER A 704 -7.11 12.56 37.53
CA SER A 704 -6.66 13.44 38.63
C SER A 704 -7.65 14.58 38.92
N SER A 705 -8.24 15.18 37.88
CA SER A 705 -9.24 16.24 38.03
C SER A 705 -10.54 15.71 38.67
N SER A 706 -11.01 14.53 38.25
CA SER A 706 -12.18 13.85 38.84
C SER A 706 -12.04 13.65 40.36
N THR A 707 -10.87 13.17 40.81
CA THR A 707 -10.55 12.96 42.23
C THR A 707 -10.53 14.26 43.05
N THR A 708 -10.31 15.41 42.40
CA THR A 708 -10.23 16.71 43.07
C THR A 708 -11.61 17.31 43.32
N MET A 709 -12.57 17.14 42.39
CA MET A 709 -13.93 17.66 42.56
C MET A 709 -14.74 16.92 43.64
N THR A 710 -14.43 15.66 43.94
CA THR A 710 -15.11 14.91 45.01
C THR A 710 -14.68 15.32 46.42
N ASN A 711 -13.53 15.99 46.58
CA ASN A 711 -12.95 16.31 47.90
C ASN A 711 -13.21 17.75 48.39
N SER A 712 -13.78 18.65 47.58
CA SER A 712 -14.09 20.04 47.99
C SER A 712 -15.40 20.18 48.80
N GLY A 713 -15.86 19.10 49.41
CA GLY A 713 -17.17 18.98 50.08
C GLY A 713 -17.08 18.83 51.60
N SER A 714 -16.27 19.62 52.31
CA SER A 714 -16.29 19.67 53.78
C SER A 714 -16.05 21.09 54.32
N SER A 715 -16.82 21.43 55.37
CA SER A 715 -16.84 22.73 56.06
C SER A 715 -16.42 22.56 57.53
N PRO A 716 -16.11 23.64 58.30
CA PRO A 716 -14.89 23.68 59.10
C PRO A 716 -15.04 23.35 60.58
N ILE A 717 -13.91 23.02 61.23
CA ILE A 717 -13.72 23.04 62.68
C ILE A 717 -12.44 23.82 63.02
N LEU A 718 -12.52 24.63 64.09
CA LEU A 718 -11.48 25.54 64.63
C LEU A 718 -10.26 24.74 65.16
N GLY A 719 -9.00 25.22 65.13
CA GLY A 719 -8.42 26.26 66.01
C GLY A 719 -8.04 25.66 67.39
N GLU A 720 -6.84 25.75 67.97
CA GLU A 720 -5.69 26.65 67.76
C GLU A 720 -4.28 26.00 68.06
N ASN A 721 -3.24 26.84 68.02
CA ASN A 721 -1.76 26.68 68.00
C ASN A 721 -1.14 26.46 69.44
N PRO A 722 0.19 26.58 69.77
CA PRO A 722 1.41 26.86 68.96
C PRO A 722 2.78 26.16 69.31
N ALA A 723 3.74 26.25 68.35
CA ALA A 723 5.23 26.52 68.47
C ALA A 723 6.15 25.66 69.42
N ALA A 724 7.48 25.51 69.29
CA ALA A 724 8.59 25.83 68.34
C ALA A 724 9.65 24.68 68.47
N HIS A 725 10.81 24.55 67.78
CA HIS A 725 11.84 25.50 67.32
C HIS A 725 12.80 24.88 66.26
N ASN A 726 13.81 25.64 65.81
CA ASN A 726 14.61 25.47 64.58
C ASN A 726 15.93 24.64 64.67
N SER A 727 16.45 24.29 63.48
CA SER A 727 17.88 24.08 63.11
C SER A 727 18.59 22.80 63.61
N ALA A 728 19.49 22.13 62.86
CA ALA A 728 20.58 22.65 62.03
C ALA A 728 21.07 21.69 60.91
N LEU A 729 22.18 22.06 60.25
CA LEU A 729 22.73 21.49 59.01
C LEU A 729 23.76 20.36 59.19
N ARG A 730 23.84 19.48 58.16
CA ARG A 730 25.02 18.70 57.68
C ARG A 730 25.73 17.75 58.66
N THR A 731 25.90 16.49 58.23
CA THR A 731 27.20 16.02 57.68
C THR A 731 27.10 14.63 57.01
N TRP A 732 28.20 14.25 56.37
CA TRP A 732 28.41 13.17 55.41
C TRP A 732 29.03 11.93 56.09
N THR A 733 28.75 10.71 55.64
CA THR A 733 29.77 9.63 55.55
C THR A 733 29.31 8.49 54.60
N PRO A 734 30.24 7.77 53.94
CA PRO A 734 29.92 6.85 52.84
C PRO A 734 30.04 5.35 53.20
N SER A 735 29.53 4.49 52.30
CA SER A 735 29.67 3.01 52.34
C SER A 735 30.63 2.49 51.26
N PRO A 736 31.22 1.28 51.42
CA PRO A 736 32.57 0.97 50.92
C PRO A 736 32.65 0.31 49.52
N PRO A 737 33.85 0.22 48.90
CA PRO A 737 34.03 -0.20 47.50
C PRO A 737 34.12 -1.71 47.28
N VAL A 738 33.67 -2.14 46.09
CA VAL A 738 33.80 -3.52 45.59
C VAL A 738 35.22 -3.77 45.06
N ARG A 739 35.84 -4.88 45.49
CA ARG A 739 37.16 -5.34 45.01
C ARG A 739 37.06 -6.10 43.67
N ALA A 740 38.16 -6.12 42.92
CA ALA A 740 38.29 -6.82 41.65
C ALA A 740 39.51 -7.78 41.59
N ARG A 741 39.46 -8.75 40.65
CA ARG A 741 40.54 -9.61 40.13
C ARG A 741 41.10 -10.70 41.09
N PRO A 742 41.93 -11.66 40.61
CA PRO A 742 42.26 -12.10 39.22
C PRO A 742 41.90 -13.60 38.99
N ARG A 743 42.19 -14.29 37.87
CA ARG A 743 43.09 -14.07 36.72
C ARG A 743 42.35 -14.24 35.40
#